data_AF-A0A4V1IZC4-F1
#
_entry.id   AF-A0A4V1IZC4-F1
#
_cell.length_a   1.000
_cell.length_b   1.000
_cell.length_c   1.000
_cell.angle_alpha   90.00
_cell.angle_beta   90.00
_cell.angle_gamma   90.00
#
_symmetry.space_group_name_H-M   'P 1'
#
loop_
_entity.id
_entity.type
_entity.pdbx_description
1 polymer ?
#
loop_
_entity_poly.entity_id
_entity_poly.type
_entity_poly.pdbx_seq_one_letter_code
_entity_poly.pdbx_strand_id
1 'polypeptide(L)'
;MQPVSYIVASSGCLIGLTLPYFLPRYPSFQIVQAEVWISMISFYAVSSSVLGRLHRLSKIFLSKTPRKMKYSNAALMFRIVSGFVLLVVLLILFLVTQSLGVLYSIVAFNFIVVFGAIYLLFLLRKIKNRFHRGSQDLFLVLTILISLAFGLTTVLSDPSSFKNGERRMSTIMGSTLSFLSLIYNTVIILASVRLAKEEFDNNYTTDYGVISHSTYANNPNPREAIAKCLKSISEVFGGARAPSVLFVGFTETYDFKEIQKAIIEEAVDGTPFIGVSSCLGVMSNASTSPMNGAPYCGLWALHDPNGIYLTGFAACRENTHEGWFECGVNAVQHALSQLDKDKLLPEFEKKPDCVWMHATPGDEERVIAGIQSILGTKVTIAGGSAADNTISGRWASISQHGTTQNGVNVCLLWSSVVTQSLFYCGYKSTKTSATVTKAGHRNIIELDGKPAAEVYNQWTGNLYEEYLKKSGNILAQSTFFPLGRQVGVDVEDMPCYQMLHPETINTKHEVSLFAAVKEGEKIELMRGTEASIVNDISKVCRRLMLNSGFSPNEIKGALVIYCAGCMLASKDHIEKVIKSMNSTLNNAPFIGTFNFGEQGRYPNGDVGHGNLMFSVLLFSSNPKVVLRNPKEGVVIKKNLSKSGTHLLDSAPLQSIKSARTLSSK
;
A
#
# COMPACT_ATOMS: atom_id res chain seq x y z
N MET A 1 -20.75 22.24 -4.48
CA MET A 1 -20.62 23.73 -4.47
C MET A 1 -19.25 24.26 -4.06
N GLN A 2 -18.25 23.40 -3.80
CA GLN A 2 -16.83 23.75 -3.96
C GLN A 2 -16.41 24.27 -5.36
N PRO A 3 -17.08 24.00 -6.51
CA PRO A 3 -16.48 24.28 -7.82
C PRO A 3 -16.14 25.75 -8.09
N VAL A 4 -16.96 26.72 -7.68
CA VAL A 4 -16.81 28.10 -8.20
C VAL A 4 -15.58 28.83 -7.65
N SER A 5 -15.33 28.79 -6.33
CA SER A 5 -14.12 29.41 -5.77
C SER A 5 -12.84 28.70 -6.23
N TYR A 6 -12.93 27.41 -6.55
CA TYR A 6 -11.82 26.62 -7.06
C TYR A 6 -11.58 26.89 -8.55
N ILE A 7 -12.61 26.96 -9.38
CA ILE A 7 -12.54 27.39 -10.78
C ILE A 7 -11.87 28.76 -10.87
N VAL A 8 -12.26 29.71 -10.01
CA VAL A 8 -11.65 31.05 -9.98
C VAL A 8 -10.18 30.99 -9.57
N ALA A 9 -9.83 30.20 -8.53
CA ALA A 9 -8.44 30.04 -8.11
C ALA A 9 -7.58 29.37 -9.21
N SER A 10 -8.03 28.22 -9.72
CA SER A 10 -7.34 27.46 -10.77
C SER A 10 -7.19 28.26 -12.06
N SER A 11 -8.21 29.02 -12.46
CA SER A 11 -8.13 29.93 -13.61
C SER A 11 -7.10 31.03 -13.36
N GLY A 12 -7.10 31.62 -12.17
CA GLY A 12 -6.06 32.59 -11.74
C GLY A 12 -4.65 32.01 -11.80
N CYS A 13 -4.47 30.76 -11.35
CA CYS A 13 -3.20 30.05 -11.41
C CYS A 13 -2.74 29.81 -12.86
N LEU A 14 -3.64 29.34 -13.73
CA LEU A 14 -3.39 29.13 -15.15
C LEU A 14 -2.99 30.43 -15.87
N ILE A 15 -3.65 31.54 -15.54
CA ILE A 15 -3.30 32.87 -16.06
C ILE A 15 -1.89 33.27 -15.59
N GLY A 16 -1.56 33.07 -14.31
CA GLY A 16 -0.23 33.38 -13.76
C GLY A 16 0.90 32.60 -14.45
N LEU A 17 0.65 31.33 -14.76
CA LEU A 17 1.61 30.44 -15.45
C LEU A 17 1.97 30.90 -16.86
N THR A 18 1.24 31.84 -17.44
CA THR A 18 1.58 32.43 -18.74
C THR A 18 2.64 33.52 -18.65
N LEU A 19 2.87 34.14 -17.48
CA LEU A 19 3.85 35.24 -17.31
C LEU A 19 5.29 34.88 -17.73
N PRO A 20 5.84 33.69 -17.38
CA PRO A 20 7.21 33.35 -17.75
C PRO A 20 7.42 33.30 -19.27
N TYR A 21 6.35 33.10 -20.06
CA TYR A 21 6.42 33.09 -21.53
C TYR A 21 6.52 34.49 -22.14
N PHE A 22 6.30 35.55 -21.36
CA PHE A 22 6.44 36.94 -21.79
C PHE A 22 7.85 37.52 -21.49
N LEU A 23 8.69 36.78 -20.77
CA LEU A 23 10.06 37.16 -20.40
C LEU A 23 11.15 36.46 -21.21
N PRO A 24 12.28 37.12 -21.56
CA PRO A 24 12.46 38.45 -22.12
C PRO A 24 12.88 38.29 -23.60
N ARG A 25 12.09 38.78 -24.56
CA ARG A 25 12.64 39.00 -25.91
C ARG A 25 12.69 40.46 -26.36
N TYR A 26 11.69 41.30 -26.11
CA TYR A 26 11.82 42.76 -26.30
C TYR A 26 10.72 43.46 -25.49
N PRO A 27 11.00 44.42 -24.59
CA PRO A 27 9.94 45.09 -23.84
C PRO A 27 9.30 46.13 -24.75
N SER A 28 8.28 45.74 -25.51
CA SER A 28 7.33 46.72 -26.01
C SER A 28 6.49 47.20 -24.82
N PHE A 29 6.08 48.47 -24.83
CA PHE A 29 5.21 49.02 -23.80
C PHE A 29 3.95 48.17 -23.59
N GLN A 30 3.43 47.57 -24.67
CA GLN A 30 2.27 46.67 -24.64
C GLN A 30 2.54 45.35 -23.91
N ILE A 31 3.75 44.77 -24.02
CA ILE A 31 4.12 43.54 -23.32
C ILE A 31 4.21 43.79 -21.82
N VAL A 32 4.85 44.89 -21.40
CA VAL A 32 4.94 45.28 -19.99
C VAL A 32 3.55 45.53 -19.40
N GLN A 33 2.64 46.16 -20.15
CA GLN A 33 1.24 46.33 -19.73
C GLN A 33 0.53 44.98 -19.59
N ALA A 34 0.71 44.05 -20.54
CA ALA A 34 0.11 42.72 -20.48
C ALA A 34 0.61 41.93 -19.26
N GLU A 35 1.90 42.00 -18.92
CA GLU A 35 2.47 41.36 -17.73
C GLU A 35 1.85 41.88 -16.43
N VAL A 36 1.65 43.20 -16.32
CA VAL A 36 0.97 43.82 -15.18
C VAL A 36 -0.48 43.35 -15.09
N TRP A 37 -1.20 43.26 -16.22
CA TRP A 37 -2.57 42.74 -16.25
C TRP A 37 -2.68 41.28 -15.80
N ILE A 38 -1.87 40.41 -16.39
CA ILE A 38 -1.91 38.97 -16.14
C ILE A 38 -1.53 38.69 -14.67
N SER A 39 -0.52 39.37 -14.13
CA SER A 39 -0.07 39.18 -12.75
C SER A 39 -1.11 39.64 -11.74
N MET A 40 -1.77 40.77 -11.98
CA MET A 40 -2.77 41.32 -11.06
C MET A 40 -4.09 40.54 -11.09
N ILE A 41 -4.53 40.09 -12.28
CA ILE A 41 -5.73 39.24 -12.41
C ILE A 41 -5.49 37.89 -11.74
N SER A 42 -4.33 37.28 -11.96
CA SER A 42 -3.92 36.05 -11.28
C SER A 42 -3.92 36.21 -9.76
N PHE A 43 -3.27 37.29 -9.28
CA PHE A 43 -3.18 37.60 -7.84
C PHE A 43 -4.55 37.72 -7.18
N TYR A 44 -5.45 38.48 -7.79
CA TYR A 44 -6.76 38.74 -7.21
C TYR A 44 -7.66 37.51 -7.22
N ALA A 45 -7.67 36.75 -8.33
CA ALA A 45 -8.46 35.53 -8.45
C ALA A 45 -8.10 34.49 -7.38
N VAL A 46 -6.81 34.33 -7.11
CA VAL A 46 -6.31 33.39 -6.08
C VAL A 46 -6.56 33.92 -4.67
N SER A 47 -6.20 35.18 -4.40
CA SER A 47 -6.31 35.78 -3.06
C SER A 47 -7.77 35.89 -2.58
N SER A 48 -8.69 36.27 -3.48
CA SER A 48 -10.12 36.37 -3.17
C SER A 48 -10.76 35.01 -2.87
N SER A 49 -10.33 33.94 -3.57
CA SER A 49 -10.76 32.57 -3.29
C SER A 49 -10.29 32.07 -1.92
N VAL A 50 -9.05 32.37 -1.54
CA VAL A 50 -8.49 32.01 -0.23
C VAL A 50 -9.19 32.79 0.90
N LEU A 51 -9.35 34.11 0.76
CA LEU A 51 -10.08 34.93 1.74
C LEU A 51 -11.53 34.47 1.91
N GLY A 52 -12.21 34.16 0.80
CA GLY A 52 -13.59 33.69 0.83
C GLY A 52 -13.75 32.39 1.62
N ARG A 53 -12.79 31.47 1.48
CA ARG A 53 -12.73 30.23 2.27
C ARG A 53 -12.47 30.50 3.76
N LEU A 54 -11.47 31.31 4.08
CA LEU A 54 -11.12 31.65 5.47
C LEU A 54 -12.26 32.37 6.19
N HIS A 55 -12.95 33.29 5.51
CA HIS A 55 -14.11 34.00 6.06
C HIS A 55 -15.31 33.07 6.31
N ARG A 56 -15.55 32.10 5.40
CA ARG A 56 -16.59 31.09 5.60
C ARG A 56 -16.29 30.20 6.81
N LEU A 57 -15.05 29.73 6.92
CA LEU A 57 -14.60 28.91 8.03
C LEU A 57 -14.72 29.68 9.35
N SER A 58 -14.24 30.92 9.42
CA SER A 58 -14.33 31.72 10.66
C SER A 58 -15.77 31.90 11.15
N LYS A 59 -16.74 32.11 10.24
CA LYS A 59 -18.16 32.24 10.63
C LYS A 59 -18.83 30.94 11.04
N ILE A 60 -18.47 29.80 10.42
CA ILE A 60 -18.96 28.48 10.85
C ILE A 60 -18.53 28.21 12.30
N PHE A 61 -17.31 28.62 12.67
CA PHE A 61 -16.76 28.37 13.99
C PHE A 61 -17.13 29.41 15.06
N LEU A 62 -17.42 30.66 14.67
CA LEU A 62 -17.80 31.73 15.60
C LEU A 62 -19.31 31.75 15.94
N SER A 63 -20.16 30.99 15.24
CA SER A 63 -21.59 30.91 15.57
C SER A 63 -21.85 29.93 16.71
N LYS A 64 -22.39 30.41 17.84
CA LYS A 64 -22.68 29.62 19.07
C LYS A 64 -23.91 28.68 18.96
N THR A 65 -24.55 28.52 17.81
CA THR A 65 -25.70 27.59 17.63
C THR A 65 -25.69 26.92 16.25
N PRO A 66 -25.93 25.60 16.14
CA PRO A 66 -26.00 24.90 14.88
C PRO A 66 -27.42 25.03 14.29
N ARG A 67 -27.73 26.17 13.66
CA ARG A 67 -28.85 26.23 12.71
C ARG A 67 -28.30 26.23 11.30
N LYS A 68 -28.96 25.48 10.40
CA LYS A 68 -28.75 25.49 8.94
C LYS A 68 -28.80 26.95 8.42
N MET A 69 -27.68 27.65 8.43
CA MET A 69 -27.56 28.91 7.69
C MET A 69 -27.47 28.55 6.21
N LYS A 70 -28.57 28.75 5.47
CA LYS A 70 -28.53 28.89 4.02
C LYS A 70 -27.74 30.15 3.70
N TYR A 71 -26.43 30.02 3.53
CA TYR A 71 -25.65 31.09 2.92
C TYR A 71 -26.05 31.17 1.45
N SER A 72 -26.60 32.32 1.04
CA SER A 72 -26.74 32.63 -0.37
C SER A 72 -25.35 32.87 -0.94
N ASN A 73 -24.91 31.97 -1.83
CA ASN A 73 -23.66 32.05 -2.58
C ASN A 73 -23.48 33.40 -3.31
N ALA A 74 -24.60 34.10 -3.56
CA ALA A 74 -24.61 35.40 -4.21
C ALA A 74 -23.90 36.49 -3.39
N ALA A 75 -23.99 36.50 -2.06
CA ALA A 75 -23.41 37.58 -1.25
C ALA A 75 -21.88 37.51 -1.17
N LEU A 76 -21.29 36.30 -1.16
CA LEU A 76 -19.84 36.11 -1.21
C LEU A 76 -19.30 36.39 -2.62
N MET A 77 -19.97 35.88 -3.65
CA MET A 77 -19.63 36.18 -5.04
C MET A 77 -19.73 37.67 -5.32
N PHE A 78 -20.76 38.36 -4.82
CA PHE A 78 -20.92 39.80 -5.00
C PHE A 78 -19.75 40.59 -4.40
N ARG A 79 -19.24 40.20 -3.22
CA ARG A 79 -18.06 40.87 -2.59
C ARG A 79 -16.74 40.58 -3.32
N ILE A 80 -16.56 39.36 -3.84
CA ILE A 80 -15.39 38.99 -4.64
C ILE A 80 -15.42 39.72 -5.99
N VAL A 81 -16.59 39.77 -6.63
CA VAL A 81 -16.78 40.45 -7.92
C VAL A 81 -16.64 41.96 -7.77
N SER A 82 -17.20 42.57 -6.72
CA SER A 82 -17.13 44.03 -6.53
C SER A 82 -15.72 44.52 -6.20
N GLY A 83 -14.93 43.75 -5.44
CA GLY A 83 -13.52 44.07 -5.25
C GLY A 83 -12.66 43.84 -6.51
N PHE A 84 -13.01 42.87 -7.37
CA PHE A 84 -12.34 42.66 -8.66
C PHE A 84 -12.58 43.85 -9.59
N VAL A 85 -13.82 44.32 -9.68
CA VAL A 85 -14.18 45.50 -10.47
C VAL A 85 -13.42 46.74 -9.99
N LEU A 86 -13.28 46.95 -8.67
CA LEU A 86 -12.51 48.07 -8.13
C LEU A 86 -11.02 47.98 -8.49
N LEU A 87 -10.43 46.78 -8.41
CA LEU A 87 -9.02 46.58 -8.80
C LEU A 87 -8.82 46.84 -10.30
N VAL A 88 -9.72 46.35 -11.16
CA VAL A 88 -9.66 46.58 -12.61
C VAL A 88 -9.77 48.08 -12.92
N VAL A 89 -10.64 48.82 -12.22
CA VAL A 89 -10.75 50.28 -12.37
C VAL A 89 -9.46 50.97 -11.97
N LEU A 90 -8.85 50.61 -10.83
CA LEU A 90 -7.57 51.18 -10.39
C LEU A 90 -6.43 50.87 -11.37
N LEU A 91 -6.42 49.67 -11.96
CA LEU A 91 -5.44 49.28 -12.97
C LEU A 91 -5.60 50.08 -14.26
N ILE A 92 -6.83 50.26 -14.74
CA ILE A 92 -7.12 51.11 -15.90
C ILE A 92 -6.67 52.55 -15.60
N LEU A 93 -6.97 53.06 -14.41
CA LEU A 93 -6.57 54.40 -13.99
C LEU A 93 -5.04 54.54 -13.95
N PHE A 94 -4.33 53.52 -13.46
CA PHE A 94 -2.86 53.50 -13.45
C PHE A 94 -2.30 53.50 -14.87
N LEU A 95 -2.88 52.72 -15.79
CA LEU A 95 -2.41 52.65 -17.17
C LEU A 95 -2.58 53.97 -17.91
N VAL A 96 -3.66 54.70 -17.64
CA VAL A 96 -3.95 56.00 -18.24
C VAL A 96 -3.09 57.10 -17.61
N THR A 97 -2.90 57.08 -16.30
CA THR A 97 -2.24 58.18 -15.58
C THR A 97 -0.74 57.99 -15.36
N GLN A 98 -0.25 56.75 -15.42
CA GLN A 98 1.10 56.33 -15.01
C GLN A 98 1.52 56.88 -13.64
N SER A 99 0.53 57.17 -12.77
CA SER A 99 0.74 57.85 -11.52
C SER A 99 1.22 56.88 -10.43
N LEU A 100 2.37 57.20 -9.83
CA LEU A 100 2.88 56.54 -8.63
C LEU A 100 1.83 56.49 -7.51
N GLY A 101 0.99 57.53 -7.37
CA GLY A 101 -0.08 57.54 -6.37
C GLY A 101 -1.12 56.44 -6.57
N VAL A 102 -1.43 56.09 -7.83
CA VAL A 102 -2.35 55.00 -8.15
C VAL A 102 -1.69 53.64 -7.91
N LEU A 103 -0.39 53.50 -8.22
CA LEU A 103 0.38 52.30 -7.90
C LEU A 103 0.43 52.04 -6.40
N TYR A 104 0.71 53.07 -5.59
CA TYR A 104 0.68 52.96 -4.12
C TYR A 104 -0.70 52.56 -3.61
N SER A 105 -1.78 53.05 -4.25
CA SER A 105 -3.15 52.69 -3.88
C SER A 105 -3.45 51.21 -4.16
N ILE A 106 -2.95 50.66 -5.27
CA ILE A 106 -3.07 49.22 -5.61
C ILE A 106 -2.30 48.37 -4.60
N VAL A 107 -1.06 48.76 -4.28
CA VAL A 107 -0.22 48.05 -3.31
C VAL A 107 -0.85 48.09 -1.91
N ALA A 108 -1.32 49.25 -1.46
CA ALA A 108 -1.99 49.42 -0.17
C ALA A 108 -3.25 48.54 -0.07
N PHE A 109 -4.05 48.47 -1.15
CA PHE A 109 -5.21 47.60 -1.21
C PHE A 109 -4.84 46.12 -1.07
N ASN A 110 -3.78 45.66 -1.73
CA ASN A 110 -3.30 44.28 -1.61
C ASN A 110 -2.81 43.97 -0.18
N PHE A 111 -2.14 44.91 0.49
CA PHE A 111 -1.76 44.74 1.90
C PHE A 111 -2.99 44.60 2.80
N ILE A 112 -4.04 45.40 2.62
CA ILE A 112 -5.29 45.30 3.39
C ILE A 112 -5.92 43.90 3.27
N VAL A 113 -5.97 43.36 2.04
CA VAL A 113 -6.49 42.01 1.79
C VAL A 113 -5.69 40.94 2.54
N VAL A 114 -4.35 41.03 2.49
CA VAL A 114 -3.47 40.06 3.15
C VAL A 114 -3.55 40.18 4.68
N PHE A 115 -3.53 41.39 5.24
CA PHE A 115 -3.72 41.60 6.69
C PHE A 115 -5.08 41.09 7.18
N GLY A 116 -6.13 41.24 6.36
CA GLY A 116 -7.44 40.64 6.62
C GLY A 116 -7.39 39.11 6.70
N ALA A 117 -6.62 38.44 5.83
CA ALA A 117 -6.40 37.00 5.87
C ALA A 117 -5.64 36.56 7.14
N ILE A 118 -4.59 37.29 7.53
CA ILE A 118 -3.82 37.02 8.75
C ILE A 118 -4.71 37.13 9.99
N TYR A 119 -5.53 38.18 10.07
CA TYR A 119 -6.46 38.38 11.18
C TYR A 119 -7.44 37.20 11.32
N LEU A 120 -8.02 36.74 10.19
CA LEU A 120 -8.91 35.58 10.16
C LEU A 120 -8.21 34.28 10.56
N LEU A 121 -6.96 34.09 10.12
CA LEU A 121 -6.14 32.93 10.50
C LEU A 121 -5.77 32.95 11.99
N PHE A 122 -5.47 34.12 12.56
CA PHE A 122 -5.18 34.27 13.98
C PHE A 122 -6.42 33.94 14.84
N LEU A 123 -7.60 34.36 14.41
CA LEU A 123 -8.88 33.98 15.01
C LEU A 123 -9.09 32.46 15.00
N LEU A 124 -8.77 31.79 13.89
CA LEU A 124 -8.87 30.32 13.77
C LEU A 124 -7.81 29.58 14.60
N ARG A 125 -6.62 30.16 14.78
CA ARG A 125 -5.52 29.58 15.57
C ARG A 125 -5.82 29.49 17.07
N LYS A 126 -6.71 30.32 17.63
CA LYS A 126 -7.16 30.20 19.04
C LYS A 126 -8.06 28.99 19.31
N ILE A 127 -8.56 28.31 18.27
CA ILE A 127 -9.44 27.11 18.37
C ILE A 127 -8.59 25.81 18.34
N LYS A 128 -7.38 25.90 18.92
CA LYS A 128 -6.27 24.95 18.80
C LYS A 128 -6.56 23.67 19.59
N ASN A 129 -7.20 22.67 18.98
CA ASN A 129 -7.04 21.26 19.37
C ASN A 129 -7.58 20.20 18.38
N ARG A 130 -8.09 20.57 17.19
CA ARG A 130 -8.58 19.56 16.22
C ARG A 130 -8.09 19.67 14.77
N PHE A 131 -7.14 20.55 14.45
CA PHE A 131 -6.64 20.65 13.07
C PHE A 131 -5.14 20.89 12.98
N HIS A 132 -4.44 19.95 12.33
CA HIS A 132 -3.11 20.14 11.73
C HIS A 132 -3.15 21.01 10.44
N ARG A 133 -4.34 21.34 9.92
CA ARG A 133 -4.53 22.11 8.66
C ARG A 133 -4.31 23.62 8.81
N GLY A 134 -4.61 24.22 9.97
CA GLY A 134 -4.53 25.68 10.18
C GLY A 134 -3.10 26.26 10.23
N SER A 135 -2.08 25.43 10.51
CA SER A 135 -0.67 25.83 10.45
C SER A 135 -0.12 25.89 9.02
N GLN A 136 -0.78 25.20 8.07
CA GLN A 136 -0.31 25.06 6.70
C GLN A 136 -0.80 26.21 5.80
N ASP A 137 -2.06 26.65 5.97
CA ASP A 137 -2.57 27.89 5.36
C ASP A 137 -1.82 29.13 5.87
N LEU A 138 -1.39 29.09 7.13
CA LEU A 138 -0.54 30.12 7.73
C LEU A 138 0.83 30.21 7.04
N PHE A 139 1.42 29.07 6.67
CA PHE A 139 2.69 29.03 5.94
C PHE A 139 2.54 29.66 4.54
N LEU A 140 1.47 29.33 3.81
CA LEU A 140 1.17 29.90 2.50
C LEU A 140 1.00 31.44 2.57
N VAL A 141 0.25 31.94 3.55
CA VAL A 141 0.06 33.39 3.75
C VAL A 141 1.37 34.08 4.17
N LEU A 142 2.21 33.42 4.99
CA LEU A 142 3.52 33.94 5.37
C LEU A 142 4.47 34.05 4.16
N THR A 143 4.47 33.05 3.28
CA THR A 143 5.28 33.06 2.05
C THR A 143 4.84 34.17 1.08
N ILE A 144 3.53 34.41 0.97
CA ILE A 144 2.99 35.53 0.18
C ILE A 144 3.43 36.88 0.77
N LEU A 145 3.41 37.04 2.10
CA LEU A 145 3.85 38.24 2.80
C LEU A 145 5.33 38.54 2.63
N ILE A 146 6.18 37.52 2.76
CA ILE A 146 7.63 37.65 2.58
C ILE A 146 7.92 38.09 1.15
N SER A 147 7.20 37.53 0.17
CA SER A 147 7.34 37.90 -1.24
C SER A 147 6.90 39.34 -1.51
N LEU A 148 5.76 39.79 -0.97
CA LEU A 148 5.27 41.17 -1.11
C LEU A 148 6.19 42.19 -0.41
N ALA A 149 6.70 41.87 0.77
CA ALA A 149 7.64 42.71 1.50
C ALA A 149 8.96 42.87 0.75
N PHE A 150 9.49 41.79 0.18
CA PHE A 150 10.72 41.81 -0.64
C PHE A 150 10.52 42.62 -1.93
N GLY A 151 9.36 42.49 -2.58
CA GLY A 151 8.99 43.31 -3.72
C GLY A 151 8.95 44.80 -3.40
N LEU A 152 8.35 45.17 -2.28
CA LEU A 152 8.25 46.56 -1.83
C LEU A 152 9.62 47.16 -1.49
N THR A 153 10.49 46.41 -0.80
CA THR A 153 11.86 46.87 -0.49
C THR A 153 12.68 47.07 -1.75
N THR A 154 12.53 46.21 -2.76
CA THR A 154 13.26 46.33 -4.04
C THR A 154 12.85 47.57 -4.83
N VAL A 155 11.56 47.94 -4.77
CA VAL A 155 11.03 49.19 -5.37
C VAL A 155 11.48 50.44 -4.61
N LEU A 156 11.63 50.34 -3.28
CA LEU A 156 12.01 51.47 -2.42
C LEU A 156 13.53 51.69 -2.31
N SER A 157 14.36 50.68 -2.60
CA SER A 157 15.81 50.70 -2.36
C SER A 157 16.65 51.43 -3.41
N ASP A 158 16.08 51.86 -4.53
CA ASP A 158 16.81 52.71 -5.50
C ASP A 158 15.98 53.89 -6.01
N PRO A 159 15.85 54.98 -5.22
CA PRO A 159 15.20 56.21 -5.65
C PRO A 159 16.01 57.00 -6.69
N SER A 160 17.28 56.65 -6.92
CA SER A 160 18.21 57.42 -7.77
C SER A 160 18.18 57.00 -9.24
N SER A 161 17.69 55.78 -9.52
CA SER A 161 17.43 55.28 -10.87
C SER A 161 16.32 56.02 -11.64
N PHE A 162 15.54 56.88 -10.96
CA PHE A 162 14.37 57.58 -11.49
C PHE A 162 14.65 58.83 -12.34
N LYS A 163 15.88 59.34 -12.37
CA LYS A 163 16.19 60.61 -13.07
C LYS A 163 16.51 60.49 -14.56
N ASN A 164 16.81 59.29 -15.08
CA ASN A 164 17.21 59.14 -16.48
C ASN A 164 16.38 58.07 -17.23
N GLY A 165 15.30 58.53 -17.85
CA GLY A 165 14.66 57.92 -19.02
C GLY A 165 13.60 56.84 -18.74
N GLU A 166 12.44 57.00 -19.37
CA GLU A 166 11.28 56.09 -19.39
C GLU A 166 11.65 54.60 -19.65
N ARG A 167 12.77 54.33 -20.32
CA ARG A 167 13.26 52.97 -20.60
C ARG A 167 13.79 52.23 -19.37
N ARG A 168 14.48 52.87 -18.42
CA ARG A 168 15.11 52.18 -17.26
C ARG A 168 14.10 51.78 -16.19
N MET A 169 13.06 52.59 -15.99
CA MET A 169 11.96 52.30 -15.06
C MET A 169 11.20 51.03 -15.51
N SER A 170 10.99 50.87 -16.81
CA SER A 170 10.36 49.66 -17.39
C SER A 170 11.18 48.38 -17.16
N THR A 171 12.51 48.48 -17.20
CA THR A 171 13.41 47.31 -17.02
C THR A 171 13.49 46.87 -15.57
N ILE A 172 13.58 47.80 -14.61
CA ILE A 172 13.65 47.48 -13.16
C ILE A 172 12.28 47.07 -12.62
N MET A 173 11.19 47.73 -13.04
CA MET A 173 9.83 47.26 -12.74
C MET A 173 9.58 45.91 -13.39
N GLY A 174 9.97 45.74 -14.67
CA GLY A 174 9.85 44.47 -15.39
C GLY A 174 10.55 43.33 -14.66
N SER A 175 11.82 43.46 -14.30
CA SER A 175 12.58 42.41 -13.61
C SER A 175 12.08 42.13 -12.18
N THR A 176 11.62 43.14 -11.44
CA THR A 176 11.04 42.97 -10.10
C THR A 176 9.68 42.29 -10.15
N LEU A 177 8.79 42.69 -11.06
CA LEU A 177 7.49 42.04 -11.30
C LEU A 177 7.67 40.61 -11.82
N SER A 178 8.70 40.36 -12.63
CA SER A 178 9.06 39.04 -13.16
C SER A 178 9.56 38.08 -12.10
N PHE A 179 10.39 38.56 -11.18
CA PHE A 179 10.91 37.77 -10.08
C PHE A 179 9.81 37.44 -9.05
N LEU A 180 8.96 38.42 -8.74
CA LEU A 180 7.76 38.22 -7.93
C LEU A 180 6.80 37.23 -8.60
N SER A 181 6.60 37.33 -9.91
CA SER A 181 5.80 36.40 -10.71
C SER A 181 6.36 34.97 -10.70
N LEU A 182 7.68 34.79 -10.80
CA LEU A 182 8.32 33.47 -10.79
C LEU A 182 8.16 32.75 -9.44
N ILE A 183 8.39 33.45 -8.33
CA ILE A 183 8.19 32.92 -6.98
C ILE A 183 6.71 32.63 -6.74
N TYR A 184 5.84 33.55 -7.16
CA TYR A 184 4.39 33.42 -7.05
C TYR A 184 3.85 32.21 -7.85
N ASN A 185 4.33 32.01 -9.08
CA ASN A 185 3.97 30.89 -9.93
C ASN A 185 4.44 29.56 -9.36
N THR A 186 5.64 29.51 -8.78
CA THR A 186 6.16 28.27 -8.16
C THR A 186 5.30 27.85 -6.97
N VAL A 187 4.94 28.79 -6.09
CA VAL A 187 4.07 28.54 -4.93
C VAL A 187 2.66 28.14 -5.37
N ILE A 188 2.14 28.76 -6.43
CA ILE A 188 0.84 28.44 -7.00
C ILE A 188 0.79 27.07 -7.66
N ILE A 189 1.80 26.68 -8.43
CA ILE A 189 1.86 25.35 -9.06
C ILE A 189 1.82 24.29 -7.96
N LEU A 190 2.62 24.46 -6.90
CA LEU A 190 2.67 23.54 -5.77
C LEU A 190 1.33 23.49 -5.02
N ALA A 191 0.66 24.63 -4.82
CA ALA A 191 -0.67 24.69 -4.22
C ALA A 191 -1.75 24.05 -5.13
N SER A 192 -1.65 24.23 -6.45
CA SER A 192 -2.63 23.75 -7.44
C SER A 192 -2.54 22.25 -7.65
N VAL A 193 -1.32 21.70 -7.75
CA VAL A 193 -1.08 20.23 -7.81
C VAL A 193 -1.62 19.56 -6.56
N ARG A 194 -1.48 20.21 -5.40
CA ARG A 194 -1.95 19.68 -4.12
C ARG A 194 -3.46 19.78 -3.95
N LEU A 195 -4.09 20.89 -4.33
CA LEU A 195 -5.55 21.04 -4.32
C LEU A 195 -6.23 20.11 -5.35
N ALA A 196 -5.61 19.88 -6.51
CA ALA A 196 -6.10 18.91 -7.49
C ALA A 196 -6.03 17.47 -6.96
N LYS A 197 -5.00 17.13 -6.16
CA LYS A 197 -4.92 15.86 -5.44
C LYS A 197 -6.03 15.75 -4.37
N GLU A 198 -6.26 16.82 -3.60
CA GLU A 198 -7.34 16.85 -2.59
C GLU A 198 -8.76 16.81 -3.20
N GLU A 199 -8.99 17.38 -4.39
CA GLU A 199 -10.26 17.30 -5.12
C GLU A 199 -10.47 15.92 -5.74
N PHE A 200 -9.39 15.28 -6.21
CA PHE A 200 -9.41 13.88 -6.64
C PHE A 200 -9.84 12.97 -5.47
N ASP A 201 -9.27 13.17 -4.29
CA ASP A 201 -9.59 12.37 -3.09
C ASP A 201 -11.02 12.65 -2.55
N ASN A 202 -11.57 13.86 -2.70
CA ASN A 202 -12.90 14.22 -2.15
C ASN A 202 -14.09 14.05 -3.10
N ASN A 203 -13.91 14.20 -4.42
CA ASN A 203 -15.00 14.09 -5.41
C ASN A 203 -15.07 12.70 -6.08
N TYR A 204 -13.99 11.91 -6.04
CA TYR A 204 -13.95 10.53 -6.56
C TYR A 204 -13.86 9.47 -5.46
N THR A 205 -14.14 9.83 -4.21
CA THR A 205 -14.51 8.87 -3.17
C THR A 205 -15.93 8.37 -3.43
N THR A 206 -16.10 7.51 -4.44
CA THR A 206 -16.88 6.30 -4.18
C THR A 206 -16.29 5.65 -2.93
N ASP A 207 -17.13 5.07 -2.08
CA ASP A 207 -16.76 4.46 -0.80
C ASP A 207 -15.76 3.28 -1.02
N TYR A 208 -14.50 3.59 -1.36
CA TYR A 208 -13.37 2.68 -1.51
C TYR A 208 -12.82 2.26 -0.14
N GLY A 209 -13.60 2.51 0.92
CA GLY A 209 -13.25 2.15 2.27
C GLY A 209 -13.40 0.65 2.45
N VAL A 210 -12.34 -0.10 2.14
CA VAL A 210 -12.23 -1.45 2.69
C VAL A 210 -12.22 -1.33 4.20
N ILE A 211 -13.05 -2.16 4.84
CA ILE A 211 -13.10 -2.28 6.29
C ILE A 211 -12.68 -3.70 6.58
N SER A 212 -11.67 -3.85 7.43
CA SER A 212 -11.33 -5.17 7.97
C SER A 212 -11.59 -5.21 9.47
N HIS A 213 -11.77 -6.42 9.97
CA HIS A 213 -11.81 -6.67 11.40
C HIS A 213 -11.20 -8.04 11.69
N SER A 214 -10.51 -8.17 12.81
CA SER A 214 -9.99 -9.45 13.27
C SER A 214 -10.47 -9.74 14.68
N THR A 215 -10.71 -11.02 14.94
CA THR A 215 -11.26 -11.49 16.19
C THR A 215 -10.78 -12.91 16.47
N TYR A 216 -10.89 -13.33 17.71
CA TYR A 216 -10.54 -14.67 18.13
C TYR A 216 -11.47 -15.15 19.24
N ALA A 217 -11.61 -16.46 19.32
CA ALA A 217 -12.30 -17.13 20.39
C ALA A 217 -11.45 -18.30 20.88
N ASN A 218 -11.54 -18.49 22.18
CA ASN A 218 -10.98 -19.61 22.87
C ASN A 218 -12.12 -20.26 23.65
N ASN A 219 -12.73 -21.26 23.04
CA ASN A 219 -13.88 -21.96 23.57
C ASN A 219 -13.85 -23.38 22.99
N PRO A 220 -13.82 -24.45 23.81
CA PRO A 220 -13.80 -25.82 23.28
C PRO A 220 -15.01 -26.15 22.40
N ASN A 221 -16.13 -25.43 22.50
CA ASN A 221 -17.26 -25.57 21.60
C ASN A 221 -17.03 -24.77 20.30
N PRO A 222 -16.83 -25.44 19.13
CA PRO A 222 -16.53 -24.76 17.87
C PRO A 222 -17.65 -23.83 17.43
N ARG A 223 -18.93 -24.19 17.65
CA ARG A 223 -20.06 -23.37 17.25
C ARG A 223 -20.12 -22.05 18.02
N GLU A 224 -19.96 -22.12 19.34
CA GLU A 224 -19.92 -20.93 20.19
C GLU A 224 -18.70 -20.05 19.89
N ALA A 225 -17.55 -20.67 19.59
CA ALA A 225 -16.34 -19.96 19.21
C ALA A 225 -16.53 -19.16 17.92
N ILE A 226 -17.10 -19.78 16.89
CA ILE A 226 -17.39 -19.15 15.60
C ILE A 226 -18.48 -18.07 15.75
N ALA A 227 -19.58 -18.36 16.44
CA ALA A 227 -20.66 -17.40 16.67
C ALA A 227 -20.16 -16.13 17.39
N LYS A 228 -19.28 -16.28 18.39
CA LYS A 228 -18.64 -15.15 19.08
C LYS A 228 -17.81 -14.29 18.11
N CYS A 229 -17.01 -14.93 17.26
CA CYS A 229 -16.20 -14.23 16.27
C CYS A 229 -17.08 -13.47 15.24
N LEU A 230 -18.07 -14.14 14.66
CA LEU A 230 -18.96 -13.55 13.66
C LEU A 230 -19.81 -12.41 14.24
N LYS A 231 -20.26 -12.53 15.49
CA LYS A 231 -20.93 -11.43 16.20
C LYS A 231 -20.03 -10.19 16.29
N SER A 232 -18.76 -10.36 16.68
CA SER A 232 -17.80 -9.26 16.75
C SER A 232 -17.57 -8.60 15.39
N ILE A 233 -17.51 -9.39 14.31
CA ILE A 233 -17.40 -8.87 12.93
C ILE A 233 -18.65 -8.06 12.56
N SER A 234 -19.84 -8.60 12.82
CA SER A 234 -21.12 -7.94 12.52
C SER A 234 -21.26 -6.60 13.25
N GLU A 235 -20.86 -6.53 14.52
CA GLU A 235 -20.88 -5.29 15.32
C GLU A 235 -19.99 -4.19 14.70
N VAL A 236 -18.78 -4.54 14.26
CA VAL A 236 -17.85 -3.58 13.62
C VAL A 236 -18.32 -3.16 12.23
N PHE A 237 -18.93 -4.09 11.49
CA PHE A 237 -19.42 -3.83 10.12
C PHE A 237 -20.77 -3.10 10.12
N GLY A 238 -21.39 -2.88 11.28
CA GLY A 238 -22.64 -2.14 11.42
C GLY A 238 -23.88 -2.97 11.11
N GLY A 239 -23.82 -4.30 11.31
CA GLY A 239 -24.94 -5.25 11.24
C GLY A 239 -25.50 -5.55 9.84
N ALA A 240 -25.45 -4.59 8.91
CA ALA A 240 -26.01 -4.72 7.56
C ALA A 240 -24.96 -4.99 6.46
N ARG A 241 -23.67 -4.85 6.75
CA ARG A 241 -22.59 -5.06 5.77
C ARG A 241 -22.05 -6.48 5.91
N ALA A 242 -22.31 -7.31 4.90
CA ALA A 242 -21.73 -8.64 4.83
C ALA A 242 -20.22 -8.57 4.54
N PRO A 243 -19.38 -9.44 5.12
CA PRO A 243 -18.01 -9.61 4.68
C PRO A 243 -17.96 -10.08 3.21
N SER A 244 -17.05 -9.52 2.43
CA SER A 244 -16.70 -9.99 1.09
C SER A 244 -15.92 -11.31 1.14
N VAL A 245 -15.14 -11.53 2.21
CA VAL A 245 -14.41 -12.79 2.45
C VAL A 245 -14.04 -12.92 3.92
N LEU A 246 -13.95 -14.16 4.41
CA LEU A 246 -13.39 -14.53 5.71
C LEU A 246 -12.12 -15.38 5.55
N PHE A 247 -11.11 -15.06 6.35
CA PHE A 247 -9.91 -15.89 6.53
C PHE A 247 -9.91 -16.46 7.94
N VAL A 248 -9.76 -17.77 8.06
CA VAL A 248 -9.98 -18.50 9.31
C VAL A 248 -8.72 -19.26 9.72
N GLY A 249 -8.25 -19.05 10.94
CA GLY A 249 -7.26 -19.91 11.58
C GLY A 249 -7.90 -20.69 12.71
N PHE A 250 -7.56 -21.95 12.88
CA PHE A 250 -8.04 -22.75 14.03
C PHE A 250 -6.96 -23.74 14.48
N THR A 251 -6.96 -24.11 15.76
CA THR A 251 -6.07 -25.16 16.25
C THR A 251 -6.53 -26.53 15.77
N GLU A 252 -5.58 -27.42 15.49
CA GLU A 252 -5.85 -28.84 15.13
C GLU A 252 -6.71 -29.60 16.15
N THR A 253 -6.76 -29.10 17.39
CA THR A 253 -7.58 -29.68 18.46
C THR A 253 -9.09 -29.54 18.25
N TYR A 254 -9.53 -28.68 17.33
CA TYR A 254 -10.93 -28.67 16.89
C TYR A 254 -11.22 -29.76 15.87
N ASP A 255 -12.44 -30.27 15.88
CA ASP A 255 -12.99 -30.91 14.69
C ASP A 255 -13.19 -29.83 13.59
N PHE A 256 -12.34 -29.87 12.57
CA PHE A 256 -12.36 -28.92 11.47
C PHE A 256 -13.66 -28.97 10.66
N LYS A 257 -14.40 -30.09 10.67
CA LYS A 257 -15.72 -30.19 10.02
C LYS A 257 -16.76 -29.42 10.79
N GLU A 258 -16.72 -29.46 12.13
CA GLU A 258 -17.63 -28.67 12.97
C GLU A 258 -17.31 -27.18 12.89
N ILE A 259 -16.03 -26.79 12.78
CA ILE A 259 -15.65 -25.40 12.48
C ILE A 259 -16.23 -24.94 11.14
N GLN A 260 -16.04 -25.73 10.08
CA GLN A 260 -16.58 -25.41 8.75
C GLN A 260 -18.10 -25.27 8.79
N LYS A 261 -18.79 -26.25 9.39
CA LYS A 261 -20.24 -26.27 9.53
C LYS A 261 -20.76 -25.06 10.30
N ALA A 262 -20.12 -24.72 11.43
CA ALA A 262 -20.48 -23.55 12.21
C ALA A 262 -20.34 -22.25 11.41
N ILE A 263 -19.31 -22.11 10.56
CA ILE A 263 -19.17 -20.94 9.69
C ILE A 263 -20.30 -20.89 8.66
N ILE A 264 -20.61 -22.02 8.02
CA ILE A 264 -21.69 -22.10 7.02
C ILE A 264 -23.06 -21.77 7.62
N GLU A 265 -23.34 -22.23 8.85
CA GLU A 265 -24.63 -22.01 9.52
C GLU A 265 -24.79 -20.62 10.14
N GLU A 266 -23.71 -20.00 10.62
CA GLU A 266 -23.77 -18.74 11.41
C GLU A 266 -23.32 -17.50 10.63
N ALA A 267 -22.57 -17.65 9.52
CA ALA A 267 -22.16 -16.52 8.70
C ALA A 267 -23.33 -15.97 7.88
N VAL A 268 -23.20 -14.74 7.39
CA VAL A 268 -24.18 -14.18 6.44
C VAL A 268 -24.20 -15.06 5.20
N ASP A 269 -25.40 -15.45 4.77
CA ASP A 269 -25.62 -16.40 3.68
C ASP A 269 -24.69 -16.13 2.48
N GLY A 270 -23.86 -17.14 2.18
CA GLY A 270 -22.98 -17.13 1.00
C GLY A 270 -21.67 -16.36 1.15
N THR A 271 -21.27 -15.87 2.34
CA THR A 271 -19.94 -15.27 2.52
C THR A 271 -18.82 -16.29 2.21
N PRO A 272 -17.94 -16.02 1.23
CA PRO A 272 -16.81 -16.89 0.91
C PRO A 272 -15.83 -16.98 2.08
N PHE A 273 -15.27 -18.15 2.32
CA PHE A 273 -14.22 -18.30 3.33
C PHE A 273 -13.18 -19.34 2.96
N ILE A 274 -11.96 -19.11 3.47
CA ILE A 274 -10.90 -20.10 3.48
C ILE A 274 -10.34 -20.19 4.88
N GLY A 275 -10.06 -21.41 5.33
CA GLY A 275 -9.54 -21.68 6.66
C GLY A 275 -8.43 -22.72 6.67
N VAL A 276 -7.60 -22.65 7.70
CA VAL A 276 -6.44 -23.52 7.86
C VAL A 276 -6.19 -23.84 9.34
N SER A 277 -5.76 -25.08 9.58
CA SER A 277 -5.27 -25.48 10.89
C SER A 277 -3.92 -24.85 11.20
N SER A 278 -3.72 -24.48 12.46
CA SER A 278 -2.62 -23.68 12.97
C SER A 278 -2.02 -24.35 14.20
N CYS A 279 -0.70 -24.33 14.31
CA CYS A 279 0.05 -24.90 15.43
C CYS A 279 -0.20 -24.07 16.71
N LEU A 280 -0.62 -24.73 17.80
CA LEU A 280 -0.88 -24.22 19.17
C LEU A 280 -1.86 -23.05 19.34
N GLY A 281 -2.13 -22.23 18.33
CA GLY A 281 -2.99 -21.07 18.46
C GLY A 281 -3.10 -20.26 17.18
N VAL A 282 -3.60 -19.04 17.33
CA VAL A 282 -3.67 -18.01 16.28
C VAL A 282 -3.34 -16.66 16.90
N MET A 283 -2.78 -15.73 16.11
CA MET A 283 -2.55 -14.36 16.55
C MET A 283 -3.46 -13.37 15.83
N SER A 284 -3.90 -12.35 16.53
CA SER A 284 -4.73 -11.29 15.97
C SER A 284 -4.44 -9.97 16.68
N ASN A 285 -4.88 -8.83 16.11
CA ASN A 285 -4.71 -7.54 16.78
C ASN A 285 -5.48 -7.46 18.13
N ALA A 286 -6.51 -8.29 18.30
CA ALA A 286 -7.31 -8.39 19.51
C ALA A 286 -6.77 -9.42 20.53
N SER A 287 -5.85 -10.30 20.13
CA SER A 287 -5.36 -11.41 20.97
C SER A 287 -4.60 -10.91 22.19
N THR A 288 -5.07 -11.26 23.38
CA THR A 288 -4.38 -10.96 24.65
C THR A 288 -3.63 -12.17 25.22
N SER A 289 -4.07 -13.39 24.89
CA SER A 289 -3.37 -14.63 25.19
C SER A 289 -3.67 -15.63 24.06
N PRO A 290 -2.78 -15.81 23.07
CA PRO A 290 -3.04 -16.65 21.90
C PRO A 290 -2.83 -18.16 22.16
N MET A 291 -2.37 -18.58 23.35
CA MET A 291 -1.97 -19.97 23.64
C MET A 291 -2.12 -20.32 25.14
N ASN A 292 -3.34 -20.55 25.64
CA ASN A 292 -3.58 -20.96 27.03
C ASN A 292 -3.96 -22.46 27.20
N GLY A 293 -3.77 -23.27 26.16
CA GLY A 293 -4.03 -24.72 26.18
C GLY A 293 -5.44 -25.17 25.78
N ALA A 294 -6.43 -24.27 25.70
CA ALA A 294 -7.74 -24.59 25.14
C ALA A 294 -7.78 -24.35 23.61
N PRO A 295 -8.73 -24.96 22.86
CA PRO A 295 -8.83 -24.75 21.41
C PRO A 295 -9.04 -23.28 21.02
N TYR A 296 -8.30 -22.82 20.00
CA TYR A 296 -8.34 -21.43 19.51
C TYR A 296 -8.81 -21.35 18.08
N CYS A 297 -9.70 -20.41 17.78
CA CYS A 297 -10.01 -20.01 16.41
C CYS A 297 -9.92 -18.50 16.27
N GLY A 298 -9.54 -18.03 15.09
CA GLY A 298 -9.44 -16.63 14.73
C GLY A 298 -10.07 -16.41 13.37
N LEU A 299 -10.83 -15.32 13.24
CA LEU A 299 -11.42 -14.89 11.98
C LEU A 299 -10.90 -13.50 11.65
N TRP A 300 -10.55 -13.30 10.39
CA TRP A 300 -10.36 -11.99 9.80
C TRP A 300 -11.35 -11.79 8.67
N ALA A 301 -12.10 -10.70 8.75
CA ALA A 301 -13.12 -10.35 7.78
C ALA A 301 -12.69 -9.13 6.99
N LEU A 302 -12.97 -9.14 5.69
CA LEU A 302 -12.83 -7.99 4.83
C LEU A 302 -14.18 -7.65 4.21
N HIS A 303 -14.63 -6.42 4.38
CA HIS A 303 -15.68 -5.82 3.58
C HIS A 303 -15.04 -4.93 2.52
N ASP A 304 -15.11 -5.39 1.27
CA ASP A 304 -14.66 -4.70 0.07
C ASP A 304 -15.77 -4.80 -0.99
N PRO A 305 -16.66 -3.80 -1.07
CA PRO A 305 -17.82 -3.84 -1.96
C PRO A 305 -17.46 -3.70 -3.45
N ASN A 306 -16.22 -3.33 -3.75
CA ASN A 306 -15.74 -3.13 -5.13
C ASN A 306 -14.70 -4.19 -5.55
N GLY A 307 -14.34 -5.13 -4.68
CA GLY A 307 -13.44 -6.23 -4.97
C GLY A 307 -14.16 -7.54 -5.24
N ILE A 308 -13.44 -8.50 -5.82
CA ILE A 308 -13.93 -9.85 -6.11
C ILE A 308 -13.02 -10.84 -5.38
N TYR A 309 -13.62 -11.75 -4.62
CA TYR A 309 -12.94 -12.75 -3.79
C TYR A 309 -13.57 -14.11 -4.06
N LEU A 310 -12.87 -14.96 -4.80
CA LEU A 310 -13.37 -16.28 -5.20
C LEU A 310 -12.52 -17.36 -4.54
N THR A 311 -13.15 -18.30 -3.85
CA THR A 311 -12.43 -19.41 -3.23
C THR A 311 -12.54 -20.67 -4.05
N GLY A 312 -11.53 -21.51 -3.99
CA GLY A 312 -11.46 -22.78 -4.69
C GLY A 312 -10.96 -23.86 -3.75
N PHE A 313 -11.43 -25.07 -3.99
CA PHE A 313 -11.13 -26.27 -3.20
C PHE A 313 -10.77 -27.41 -4.15
N ALA A 314 -9.69 -28.12 -3.84
CA ALA A 314 -9.38 -29.41 -4.44
C ALA A 314 -8.76 -30.36 -3.41
N ALA A 315 -9.27 -31.59 -3.37
CA ALA A 315 -8.62 -32.68 -2.67
C ALA A 315 -7.59 -33.34 -3.60
N CYS A 316 -6.39 -33.58 -3.08
CA CYS A 316 -5.35 -34.32 -3.79
C CYS A 316 -5.67 -35.81 -3.70
N ARG A 317 -6.02 -36.44 -4.83
CA ARG A 317 -6.42 -37.86 -4.86
C ARG A 317 -5.24 -38.81 -4.82
N GLU A 318 -4.11 -38.38 -5.39
CA GLU A 318 -2.88 -39.17 -5.48
C GLU A 318 -1.73 -38.41 -4.84
N ASN A 319 -0.96 -39.08 -3.99
CA ASN A 319 0.23 -38.47 -3.38
C ASN A 319 1.44 -38.58 -4.32
N THR A 320 1.33 -37.99 -5.51
CA THR A 320 2.35 -37.96 -6.56
C THR A 320 2.63 -36.52 -6.97
N HIS A 321 3.79 -36.25 -7.58
CA HIS A 321 4.11 -34.93 -8.12
C HIS A 321 3.04 -34.41 -9.10
N GLU A 322 2.45 -35.30 -9.89
CA GLU A 322 1.38 -34.93 -10.83
C GLU A 322 0.05 -34.70 -10.12
N GLY A 323 -0.31 -35.54 -9.15
CA GLY A 323 -1.52 -35.35 -8.34
C GLY A 323 -1.54 -34.00 -7.62
N TRP A 324 -0.41 -33.57 -7.05
CA TRP A 324 -0.29 -32.25 -6.43
C TRP A 324 -0.35 -31.10 -7.43
N PHE A 325 0.20 -31.28 -8.63
CA PHE A 325 0.08 -30.30 -9.72
C PHE A 325 -1.38 -30.14 -10.17
N GLU A 326 -2.07 -31.25 -10.45
CA GLU A 326 -3.49 -31.26 -10.81
C GLU A 326 -4.35 -30.67 -9.69
N CYS A 327 -4.01 -30.94 -8.43
CA CYS A 327 -4.69 -30.34 -7.28
C CYS A 327 -4.66 -28.80 -7.33
N GLY A 328 -3.49 -28.22 -7.61
CA GLY A 328 -3.35 -26.77 -7.80
C GLY A 328 -4.16 -26.23 -8.99
N VAL A 329 -4.17 -26.94 -10.13
CA VAL A 329 -4.98 -26.60 -11.31
C VAL A 329 -6.47 -26.60 -10.96
N ASN A 330 -6.95 -27.70 -10.36
CA ASN A 330 -8.36 -27.91 -10.05
C ASN A 330 -8.89 -26.89 -9.05
N ALA A 331 -8.11 -26.53 -8.03
CA ALA A 331 -8.52 -25.53 -7.04
C ALA A 331 -8.73 -24.15 -7.69
N VAL A 332 -7.82 -23.73 -8.57
CA VAL A 332 -7.95 -22.45 -9.29
C VAL A 332 -9.11 -22.47 -10.27
N GLN A 333 -9.26 -23.55 -11.05
CA GLN A 333 -10.38 -23.68 -11.97
C GLN A 333 -11.73 -23.67 -11.24
N HIS A 334 -11.80 -24.32 -10.07
CA HIS A 334 -12.98 -24.28 -9.21
C HIS A 334 -13.29 -22.85 -8.74
N ALA A 335 -12.29 -22.06 -8.31
CA ALA A 335 -12.49 -20.65 -7.97
C ALA A 335 -12.97 -19.83 -9.19
N LEU A 336 -12.32 -19.99 -10.35
CA LEU A 336 -12.66 -19.26 -11.57
C LEU A 336 -14.02 -19.64 -12.15
N SER A 337 -14.54 -20.84 -11.86
CA SER A 337 -15.89 -21.25 -12.31
C SER A 337 -17.01 -20.40 -11.73
N GLN A 338 -16.76 -19.74 -10.60
CA GLN A 338 -17.70 -18.84 -9.92
C GLN A 338 -17.63 -17.41 -10.44
N LEU A 339 -16.69 -17.12 -11.35
CA LEU A 339 -16.47 -15.79 -11.86
C LEU A 339 -17.59 -15.40 -12.83
N ASP A 340 -18.41 -14.46 -12.39
CA ASP A 340 -19.42 -13.81 -13.20
C ASP A 340 -18.75 -12.92 -14.26
N LYS A 341 -18.68 -13.43 -15.50
CA LYS A 341 -17.99 -12.75 -16.62
C LYS A 341 -18.60 -11.39 -16.94
N ASP A 342 -19.87 -11.16 -16.60
CA ASP A 342 -20.54 -9.89 -16.83
C ASP A 342 -20.18 -8.84 -15.77
N LYS A 343 -19.64 -9.28 -14.62
CA LYS A 343 -19.08 -8.41 -13.56
C LYS A 343 -17.59 -8.13 -13.72
N LEU A 344 -16.91 -8.85 -14.63
CA LEU A 344 -15.55 -8.50 -15.02
C LEU A 344 -15.59 -7.21 -15.83
N LEU A 345 -15.17 -6.10 -15.21
CA LEU A 345 -14.80 -4.92 -15.97
C LEU A 345 -13.69 -5.32 -16.97
N PRO A 346 -13.57 -4.68 -18.15
CA PRO A 346 -12.47 -4.93 -19.10
C PRO A 346 -11.06 -4.78 -18.47
N GLU A 347 -10.95 -4.09 -17.34
CA GLU A 347 -9.74 -3.94 -16.52
C GLU A 347 -9.50 -5.05 -15.49
N PHE A 348 -10.53 -5.86 -15.19
CA PHE A 348 -10.46 -7.16 -14.49
C PHE A 348 -10.28 -8.34 -15.46
N GLU A 349 -10.13 -8.10 -16.78
CA GLU A 349 -9.46 -9.07 -17.69
C GLU A 349 -8.00 -9.36 -17.26
N LYS A 350 -7.51 -8.63 -16.25
CA LYS A 350 -6.26 -8.92 -15.55
C LYS A 350 -6.47 -10.02 -14.50
N LYS A 351 -5.50 -10.92 -14.47
CA LYS A 351 -5.27 -11.94 -13.44
C LYS A 351 -5.41 -11.37 -12.00
N PRO A 352 -5.77 -12.20 -11.00
CA PRO A 352 -5.91 -11.73 -9.62
C PRO A 352 -4.64 -11.08 -9.09
N ASP A 353 -4.78 -10.15 -8.16
CA ASP A 353 -3.65 -9.46 -7.53
C ASP A 353 -2.81 -10.42 -6.70
N CYS A 354 -3.49 -11.37 -6.06
CA CYS A 354 -2.90 -12.39 -5.21
C CYS A 354 -3.77 -13.65 -5.22
N VAL A 355 -3.13 -14.80 -5.15
CA VAL A 355 -3.74 -16.06 -4.72
C VAL A 355 -3.30 -16.29 -3.29
N TRP A 356 -4.24 -16.25 -2.35
CA TRP A 356 -4.00 -16.70 -0.99
C TRP A 356 -4.25 -18.20 -0.91
N MET A 357 -3.23 -19.01 -0.59
CA MET A 357 -3.33 -20.47 -0.59
C MET A 357 -3.12 -21.10 0.78
N HIS A 358 -3.87 -22.17 1.03
CA HIS A 358 -3.65 -23.09 2.13
C HIS A 358 -3.60 -24.51 1.58
N ALA A 359 -2.39 -24.99 1.31
CA ALA A 359 -2.15 -26.40 0.99
C ALA A 359 -2.10 -27.22 2.28
N THR A 360 -2.14 -28.53 2.18
CA THR A 360 -1.69 -29.43 3.25
C THR A 360 -0.24 -29.87 2.96
N PRO A 361 0.54 -30.27 3.97
CA PRO A 361 1.87 -30.85 3.77
C PRO A 361 1.85 -31.96 2.71
N GLY A 362 2.76 -31.87 1.75
CA GLY A 362 2.76 -32.73 0.57
C GLY A 362 3.81 -32.28 -0.43
N ASP A 363 3.36 -31.82 -1.59
CA ASP A 363 4.23 -31.18 -2.60
C ASP A 363 3.70 -29.80 -2.99
N GLU A 364 3.97 -28.84 -2.11
CA GLU A 364 3.60 -27.44 -2.26
C GLU A 364 4.17 -26.80 -3.53
N GLU A 365 5.40 -27.16 -3.93
CA GLU A 365 6.02 -26.67 -5.15
C GLU A 365 5.24 -27.09 -6.40
N ARG A 366 4.72 -28.33 -6.43
CA ARG A 366 3.85 -28.78 -7.53
C ARG A 366 2.49 -28.12 -7.51
N VAL A 367 1.90 -27.88 -6.34
CA VAL A 367 0.66 -27.08 -6.23
C VAL A 367 0.85 -25.67 -6.80
N ILE A 368 1.95 -24.99 -6.44
CA ILE A 368 2.32 -23.66 -6.98
C ILE A 368 2.44 -23.73 -8.51
N ALA A 369 3.14 -24.73 -9.04
CA ALA A 369 3.27 -24.92 -10.48
C ALA A 369 1.93 -25.12 -11.19
N GLY A 370 1.01 -25.89 -10.58
CA GLY A 370 -0.36 -26.07 -11.06
C GLY A 370 -1.13 -24.77 -11.13
N ILE A 371 -1.10 -23.96 -10.06
CA ILE A 371 -1.72 -22.63 -10.01
C ILE A 371 -1.14 -21.72 -11.11
N GLN A 372 0.19 -21.69 -11.26
CA GLN A 372 0.88 -20.88 -12.25
C GLN A 372 0.63 -21.33 -13.70
N SER A 373 0.30 -22.61 -13.94
CA SER A 373 -0.04 -23.07 -15.29
C SER A 373 -1.31 -22.40 -15.83
N ILE A 374 -2.25 -22.05 -14.95
CA ILE A 374 -3.50 -21.37 -15.29
C ILE A 374 -3.35 -19.85 -15.23
N LEU A 375 -2.77 -19.34 -14.13
CA LEU A 375 -2.72 -17.90 -13.86
C LEU A 375 -1.42 -17.25 -14.36
N GLY A 376 -0.45 -18.01 -14.85
CA GLY A 376 0.90 -17.55 -15.20
C GLY A 376 1.75 -17.14 -14.02
N THR A 377 3.05 -17.01 -14.26
CA THR A 377 4.08 -16.80 -13.22
C THR A 377 4.10 -15.41 -12.59
N LYS A 378 3.41 -14.42 -13.18
CA LYS A 378 3.38 -13.03 -12.68
C LYS A 378 2.40 -12.79 -11.53
N VAL A 379 1.46 -13.71 -11.30
CA VAL A 379 0.50 -13.60 -10.20
C VAL A 379 1.19 -13.91 -8.90
N THR A 380 1.02 -13.05 -7.90
CA THR A 380 1.52 -13.33 -6.55
C THR A 380 0.74 -14.49 -5.97
N ILE A 381 1.45 -15.45 -5.39
CA ILE A 381 0.87 -16.50 -4.56
C ILE A 381 1.49 -16.31 -3.18
N ALA A 382 0.66 -16.25 -2.16
CA ALA A 382 1.06 -16.10 -0.77
C ALA A 382 0.23 -17.07 0.09
N GLY A 383 0.80 -17.58 1.17
CA GLY A 383 0.08 -18.58 1.96
C GLY A 383 0.97 -19.39 2.88
N GLY A 384 0.36 -20.43 3.45
CA GLY A 384 1.04 -21.40 4.30
C GLY A 384 0.32 -22.74 4.30
N SER A 385 1.05 -23.82 4.51
CA SER A 385 0.50 -25.17 4.62
C SER A 385 -0.14 -25.44 5.98
N ALA A 386 -1.21 -26.23 5.98
CA ALA A 386 -1.93 -26.60 7.19
C ALA A 386 -1.01 -27.24 8.23
N ALA A 387 -1.13 -26.80 9.49
CA ALA A 387 -0.28 -27.26 10.58
C ALA A 387 -1.05 -28.02 11.65
N ASP A 388 -0.31 -28.87 12.36
CA ASP A 388 -0.73 -29.42 13.64
C ASP A 388 0.42 -29.25 14.66
N ASN A 389 0.24 -29.78 15.87
CA ASN A 389 1.19 -29.59 16.97
C ASN A 389 2.40 -30.55 16.93
N THR A 390 2.30 -31.66 16.19
CA THR A 390 3.22 -32.81 16.32
C THR A 390 3.65 -33.42 14.99
N ILE A 391 3.29 -32.81 13.87
CA ILE A 391 3.44 -33.29 12.48
C ILE A 391 2.83 -34.70 12.33
N SER A 392 1.66 -34.92 12.93
CA SER A 392 1.02 -36.25 12.99
C SER A 392 -0.06 -36.47 11.93
N GLY A 393 -0.35 -35.48 11.09
CA GLY A 393 -1.40 -35.57 10.08
C GLY A 393 -2.76 -35.08 10.57
N ARG A 394 -2.83 -34.39 11.71
CA ARG A 394 -4.08 -33.78 12.22
C ARG A 394 -4.36 -32.40 11.62
N TRP A 395 -3.53 -31.97 10.69
CA TRP A 395 -3.76 -30.73 9.94
C TRP A 395 -5.00 -30.84 9.04
N ALA A 396 -5.59 -29.69 8.75
CA ALA A 396 -6.72 -29.58 7.85
C ALA A 396 -6.80 -28.20 7.21
N SER A 397 -7.38 -28.14 6.02
CA SER A 397 -7.84 -26.90 5.40
C SER A 397 -9.32 -26.99 5.07
N ILE A 398 -10.02 -25.88 5.22
CA ILE A 398 -11.48 -25.78 5.04
C ILE A 398 -11.83 -24.62 4.12
N SER A 399 -12.96 -24.72 3.44
CA SER A 399 -13.62 -23.63 2.71
C SER A 399 -15.12 -23.83 2.75
N GLN A 400 -15.91 -22.92 2.17
CA GLN A 400 -17.35 -23.15 2.02
C GLN A 400 -17.69 -24.35 1.13
N HIS A 401 -16.73 -24.82 0.32
CA HIS A 401 -16.95 -25.91 -0.63
C HIS A 401 -16.57 -27.29 -0.09
N GLY A 402 -15.77 -27.36 0.98
CA GLY A 402 -15.30 -28.64 1.50
C GLY A 402 -14.20 -28.53 2.54
N THR A 403 -13.81 -29.68 3.07
CA THR A 403 -12.69 -29.84 4.01
C THR A 403 -11.73 -30.89 3.48
N THR A 404 -10.44 -30.74 3.78
CA THR A 404 -9.41 -31.69 3.36
C THR A 404 -8.24 -31.74 4.34
N GLN A 405 -7.68 -32.94 4.50
CA GLN A 405 -6.37 -33.16 5.14
C GLN A 405 -5.28 -33.52 4.12
N ASN A 406 -5.67 -33.62 2.84
CA ASN A 406 -4.79 -33.89 1.70
C ASN A 406 -5.30 -33.11 0.48
N GLY A 407 -4.87 -31.86 0.32
CA GLY A 407 -5.36 -31.00 -0.74
C GLY A 407 -4.96 -29.54 -0.61
N VAL A 408 -5.64 -28.67 -1.35
CA VAL A 408 -5.39 -27.24 -1.34
C VAL A 408 -6.70 -26.45 -1.41
N ASN A 409 -6.75 -25.38 -0.63
CA ASN A 409 -7.71 -24.31 -0.79
C ASN A 409 -7.02 -23.05 -1.27
N VAL A 410 -7.70 -22.31 -2.12
CA VAL A 410 -7.21 -21.03 -2.66
C VAL A 410 -8.28 -19.97 -2.52
N CYS A 411 -7.87 -18.71 -2.38
CA CYS A 411 -8.70 -17.55 -2.55
C CYS A 411 -8.02 -16.66 -3.60
N LEU A 412 -8.73 -16.32 -4.68
CA LEU A 412 -8.28 -15.41 -5.72
C LEU A 412 -8.80 -14.01 -5.37
N LEU A 413 -7.88 -13.07 -5.21
CA LEU A 413 -8.16 -11.73 -4.73
C LEU A 413 -8.04 -10.72 -5.88
N TRP A 414 -9.14 -10.07 -6.23
CA TRP A 414 -9.17 -8.81 -6.98
C TRP A 414 -9.62 -7.70 -6.03
N SER A 415 -8.67 -7.18 -5.26
CA SER A 415 -8.95 -6.18 -4.23
C SER A 415 -9.18 -4.80 -4.86
N SER A 416 -10.17 -4.04 -4.39
CA SER A 416 -10.39 -2.66 -4.84
C SER A 416 -9.30 -1.69 -4.38
N VAL A 417 -8.49 -2.10 -3.40
CA VAL A 417 -7.33 -1.36 -2.89
C VAL A 417 -6.02 -2.03 -3.27
N VAL A 418 -4.93 -1.26 -3.26
CA VAL A 418 -3.58 -1.78 -3.48
C VAL A 418 -3.21 -2.71 -2.34
N THR A 419 -2.81 -3.93 -2.71
CA THR A 419 -2.29 -4.95 -1.80
C THR A 419 -0.82 -5.20 -2.11
N GLN A 420 -0.01 -5.42 -1.08
CA GLN A 420 1.40 -5.79 -1.27
C GLN A 420 1.76 -6.98 -0.41
N SER A 421 2.50 -7.93 -0.98
CA SER A 421 3.04 -9.07 -0.26
C SER A 421 4.54 -8.97 -0.03
N LEU A 422 5.03 -9.60 1.04
CA LEU A 422 6.46 -9.88 1.23
C LEU A 422 6.64 -11.33 1.71
N PHE A 423 7.63 -11.99 1.13
CA PHE A 423 8.08 -13.32 1.53
C PHE A 423 9.54 -13.26 1.96
N TYR A 424 9.81 -13.52 3.23
CA TYR A 424 11.13 -13.21 3.81
C TYR A 424 11.46 -14.04 5.05
N CYS A 425 12.75 -14.27 5.32
CA CYS A 425 13.24 -14.94 6.53
C CYS A 425 14.08 -14.01 7.43
N GLY A 426 14.01 -14.23 8.73
CA GLY A 426 14.82 -13.52 9.71
C GLY A 426 16.28 -13.97 9.86
N TYR A 427 16.64 -15.08 9.20
CA TYR A 427 17.90 -15.78 9.42
C TYR A 427 19.08 -15.11 8.73
N LYS A 428 20.27 -15.27 9.32
CA LYS A 428 21.52 -14.73 8.79
C LYS A 428 22.40 -15.84 8.25
N SER A 429 22.96 -15.65 7.06
CA SER A 429 23.97 -16.56 6.50
C SER A 429 25.24 -16.57 7.37
N THR A 430 25.79 -17.75 7.62
CA THR A 430 27.11 -17.91 8.27
C THR A 430 28.26 -17.89 7.26
N LYS A 431 27.96 -17.80 5.96
CA LYS A 431 28.89 -17.98 4.82
C LYS A 431 29.50 -19.38 4.71
N THR A 432 29.15 -20.29 5.61
CA THR A 432 29.48 -21.71 5.49
C THR A 432 28.56 -22.32 4.44
N SER A 433 29.12 -22.92 3.40
CA SER A 433 28.34 -23.40 2.26
C SER A 433 28.94 -24.63 1.61
N ALA A 434 28.11 -25.42 0.93
CA ALA A 434 28.51 -26.54 0.08
C ALA A 434 27.58 -26.64 -1.13
N THR A 435 28.01 -27.40 -2.14
CA THR A 435 27.18 -27.78 -3.27
C THR A 435 26.50 -29.11 -2.99
N VAL A 436 25.21 -29.19 -3.26
CA VAL A 436 24.46 -30.44 -3.26
C VAL A 436 24.97 -31.30 -4.41
N THR A 437 25.68 -32.37 -4.09
CA THR A 437 26.29 -33.27 -5.09
C THR A 437 25.42 -34.49 -5.37
N LYS A 438 24.55 -34.85 -4.41
CA LYS A 438 23.53 -35.88 -4.59
C LYS A 438 22.27 -35.57 -3.78
N ALA A 439 21.10 -35.69 -4.38
CA ALA A 439 19.83 -35.36 -3.73
C ALA A 439 18.67 -36.25 -4.16
N GLY A 440 17.77 -36.52 -3.22
CA GLY A 440 16.37 -36.86 -3.50
C GLY A 440 15.51 -35.58 -3.59
N HIS A 441 14.20 -35.73 -3.71
CA HIS A 441 13.31 -34.56 -3.85
C HIS A 441 13.38 -33.60 -2.64
N ARG A 442 13.19 -34.10 -1.42
CA ARG A 442 13.30 -33.33 -0.15
C ARG A 442 14.31 -33.97 0.80
N ASN A 443 15.41 -34.46 0.24
CA ASN A 443 16.42 -35.20 0.98
C ASN A 443 17.80 -34.88 0.41
N ILE A 444 18.70 -34.37 1.24
CA ILE A 444 20.09 -34.14 0.85
C ILE A 444 20.88 -35.39 1.21
N ILE A 445 21.53 -35.99 0.20
CA ILE A 445 22.31 -37.21 0.37
C ILE A 445 23.80 -36.85 0.52
N GLU A 446 24.32 -36.02 -0.39
CA GLU A 446 25.73 -35.60 -0.37
C GLU A 446 25.92 -34.09 -0.56
N LEU A 447 26.86 -33.54 0.21
CA LEU A 447 27.36 -32.18 0.12
C LEU A 447 28.86 -32.22 -0.18
N ASP A 448 29.28 -31.61 -1.29
CA ASP A 448 30.66 -31.65 -1.80
C ASP A 448 31.28 -33.06 -1.80
N GLY A 449 30.49 -34.07 -2.18
CA GLY A 449 30.91 -35.48 -2.25
C GLY A 449 31.02 -36.19 -0.89
N LYS A 450 30.52 -35.60 0.19
CA LYS A 450 30.50 -36.19 1.53
C LYS A 450 29.07 -36.38 2.04
N PRO A 451 28.81 -37.32 2.97
CA PRO A 451 27.49 -37.52 3.55
C PRO A 451 26.93 -36.22 4.16
N ALA A 452 25.70 -35.87 3.79
CA ALA A 452 25.12 -34.57 4.12
C ALA A 452 25.03 -34.32 5.64
N ALA A 453 24.66 -35.34 6.41
CA ALA A 453 24.53 -35.21 7.87
C ALA A 453 25.87 -34.98 8.56
N GLU A 454 26.97 -35.55 8.06
CA GLU A 454 28.31 -35.32 8.61
C GLU A 454 28.78 -33.88 8.38
N VAL A 455 28.58 -33.38 7.16
CA VAL A 455 28.89 -31.98 6.80
C VAL A 455 28.05 -31.03 7.65
N TYR A 456 26.75 -31.28 7.77
CA TYR A 456 25.85 -30.45 8.56
C TYR A 456 26.18 -30.49 10.07
N ASN A 457 26.52 -31.67 10.60
CA ASN A 457 26.99 -31.82 11.98
C ASN A 457 28.28 -31.05 12.24
N GLN A 458 29.24 -31.12 11.31
CA GLN A 458 30.49 -30.36 11.40
C GLN A 458 30.22 -28.84 11.41
N TRP A 459 29.35 -28.35 10.53
CA TRP A 459 29.02 -26.92 10.47
C TRP A 459 28.35 -26.38 11.74
N THR A 460 27.64 -27.25 12.46
CA THR A 460 26.92 -26.91 13.69
C THR A 460 27.72 -27.21 14.96
N GLY A 461 29.02 -27.52 14.84
CA GLY A 461 29.88 -27.78 15.99
C GLY A 461 29.54 -29.08 16.71
N ASN A 462 29.19 -30.12 15.95
CA ASN A 462 28.85 -31.47 16.41
C ASN A 462 27.55 -31.56 17.24
N LEU A 463 26.60 -30.65 17.00
CA LEU A 463 25.30 -30.62 17.69
C LEU A 463 24.47 -31.90 17.46
N TYR A 464 24.69 -32.59 16.34
CA TYR A 464 23.94 -33.76 15.90
C TYR A 464 24.74 -35.06 15.98
N GLU A 465 25.85 -35.09 16.71
CA GLU A 465 26.76 -36.25 16.80
C GLU A 465 26.03 -37.54 17.21
N GLU A 466 25.08 -37.44 18.15
CA GLU A 466 24.26 -38.59 18.54
C GLU A 466 23.40 -39.11 17.38
N TYR A 467 22.88 -38.20 16.55
CA TYR A 467 21.97 -38.54 15.44
C TYR A 467 22.69 -39.13 14.23
N LEU A 468 24.02 -39.03 14.18
CA LEU A 468 24.82 -39.83 13.23
C LEU A 468 24.84 -41.31 13.63
N LYS A 469 24.81 -41.60 14.94
CA LYS A 469 24.84 -42.98 15.47
C LYS A 469 23.46 -43.61 15.51
N LYS A 470 22.41 -42.81 15.69
CA LYS A 470 21.00 -43.23 15.72
C LYS A 470 20.18 -42.31 14.84
N SER A 471 19.28 -42.83 14.01
CA SER A 471 18.35 -41.95 13.30
C SER A 471 17.48 -41.17 14.31
N GLY A 472 17.14 -39.93 13.99
CA GLY A 472 16.19 -39.18 14.79
C GLY A 472 15.83 -37.80 14.25
N ASN A 473 14.72 -37.29 14.78
CA ASN A 473 14.22 -35.96 14.48
C ASN A 473 15.06 -34.89 15.17
N ILE A 474 15.40 -33.84 14.43
CA ILE A 474 16.26 -32.73 14.83
C ILE A 474 15.58 -31.36 14.67
N LEU A 475 14.26 -31.33 14.45
CA LEU A 475 13.50 -30.11 14.11
C LEU A 475 13.71 -28.94 15.07
N ALA A 476 13.66 -29.24 16.37
CA ALA A 476 13.77 -28.22 17.41
C ALA A 476 15.14 -27.54 17.38
N GLN A 477 16.21 -28.34 17.24
CA GLN A 477 17.58 -27.86 17.17
C GLN A 477 17.87 -27.15 15.84
N SER A 478 17.42 -27.74 14.73
CA SER A 478 17.65 -27.23 13.37
C SER A 478 16.91 -25.93 13.09
N THR A 479 15.88 -25.59 13.88
CA THR A 479 15.21 -24.29 13.81
C THR A 479 16.17 -23.11 14.02
N PHE A 480 17.26 -23.28 14.78
CA PHE A 480 18.27 -22.23 14.97
C PHE A 480 19.43 -22.29 13.96
N PHE A 481 19.58 -23.42 13.28
CA PHE A 481 20.65 -23.70 12.32
C PHE A 481 20.12 -24.26 10.99
N PRO A 482 19.10 -23.64 10.36
CA PRO A 482 18.55 -24.17 9.12
C PRO A 482 19.52 -23.99 7.94
N LEU A 483 19.20 -24.63 6.82
CA LEU A 483 19.91 -24.44 5.57
C LEU A 483 19.20 -23.36 4.73
N GLY A 484 19.93 -22.67 3.86
CA GLY A 484 19.35 -21.66 2.99
C GLY A 484 19.96 -21.71 1.60
N ARG A 485 19.16 -21.40 0.58
CA ARG A 485 19.64 -21.13 -0.78
C ARG A 485 19.27 -19.72 -1.21
N GLN A 486 20.19 -19.05 -1.90
CA GLN A 486 19.98 -17.68 -2.33
C GLN A 486 18.98 -17.65 -3.51
N VAL A 487 17.95 -16.82 -3.40
CA VAL A 487 16.83 -16.71 -4.36
C VAL A 487 16.69 -15.29 -4.93
N GLY A 488 17.78 -14.53 -4.88
CA GLY A 488 17.88 -13.18 -5.43
C GLY A 488 18.50 -12.19 -4.45
N VAL A 489 18.33 -10.92 -4.76
CA VAL A 489 18.70 -9.78 -3.93
C VAL A 489 17.50 -8.85 -3.80
N ASP A 490 17.45 -8.10 -2.70
CA ASP A 490 16.40 -7.11 -2.49
C ASP A 490 16.73 -5.75 -3.13
N VAL A 491 15.89 -4.75 -2.85
CA VAL A 491 16.03 -3.37 -3.35
C VAL A 491 17.25 -2.63 -2.81
N GLU A 492 17.92 -3.17 -1.79
CA GLU A 492 19.17 -2.66 -1.20
C GLU A 492 20.38 -3.56 -1.57
N ASP A 493 20.25 -4.39 -2.61
CA ASP A 493 21.24 -5.36 -3.08
C ASP A 493 21.66 -6.42 -2.04
N MET A 494 20.84 -6.64 -1.00
CA MET A 494 21.13 -7.64 0.02
C MET A 494 20.61 -9.03 -0.39
N PRO A 495 21.42 -10.11 -0.24
CA PRO A 495 21.00 -11.46 -0.56
C PRO A 495 19.76 -11.91 0.21
N CYS A 496 18.79 -12.44 -0.51
CA CYS A 496 17.59 -13.05 0.05
C CYS A 496 17.65 -14.57 -0.09
N TYR A 497 17.17 -15.28 0.93
CA TYR A 497 17.27 -16.73 1.01
C TYR A 497 15.89 -17.36 1.10
N GLN A 498 15.76 -18.49 0.40
CA GLN A 498 14.77 -19.50 0.72
C GLN A 498 15.37 -20.42 1.75
N MET A 499 14.64 -20.60 2.83
CA MET A 499 15.04 -21.44 3.95
C MET A 499 14.55 -22.87 3.75
N LEU A 500 15.43 -23.82 4.03
CA LEU A 500 15.21 -25.26 4.01
C LEU A 500 15.40 -25.74 5.45
N HIS A 501 14.38 -26.37 6.03
CA HIS A 501 14.42 -26.79 7.44
C HIS A 501 14.76 -28.29 7.55
N PRO A 502 15.95 -28.65 8.09
CA PRO A 502 16.31 -30.04 8.36
C PRO A 502 15.35 -30.68 9.37
N GLU A 503 14.82 -31.84 9.01
CA GLU A 503 13.86 -32.58 9.80
C GLU A 503 14.49 -33.75 10.55
N THR A 504 15.07 -34.70 9.81
CA THR A 504 15.56 -35.97 10.34
C THR A 504 16.93 -36.26 9.76
N ILE A 505 17.82 -36.79 10.61
CA ILE A 505 19.02 -37.49 10.16
C ILE A 505 18.71 -38.98 10.20
N ASN A 506 18.96 -39.68 9.09
CA ASN A 506 18.75 -41.12 9.00
C ASN A 506 20.05 -41.91 9.19
N THR A 507 19.94 -43.24 9.30
CA THR A 507 21.10 -44.14 9.49
C THR A 507 22.05 -44.20 8.29
N LYS A 508 21.67 -43.62 7.15
CA LYS A 508 22.54 -43.46 5.97
C LYS A 508 23.22 -42.09 5.93
N HIS A 509 23.09 -41.29 6.99
CA HIS A 509 23.64 -39.94 7.10
C HIS A 509 23.07 -38.95 6.06
N GLU A 510 21.84 -39.20 5.62
CA GLU A 510 21.08 -38.27 4.78
C GLU A 510 20.26 -37.32 5.66
N VAL A 511 19.96 -36.13 5.14
CA VAL A 511 19.20 -35.08 5.84
C VAL A 511 17.88 -34.84 5.11
N SER A 512 16.75 -35.23 5.71
CA SER A 512 15.42 -34.91 5.18
C SER A 512 15.05 -33.46 5.43
N LEU A 513 14.26 -32.89 4.52
CA LEU A 513 13.82 -31.49 4.49
C LEU A 513 12.30 -31.40 4.30
N PHE A 514 11.75 -30.20 4.51
CA PHE A 514 10.37 -29.86 4.16
C PHE A 514 10.22 -29.10 2.84
N ALA A 515 11.32 -28.81 2.15
CA ALA A 515 11.31 -28.12 0.86
C ALA A 515 12.22 -28.85 -0.14
N ALA A 516 11.87 -28.75 -1.43
CA ALA A 516 12.56 -29.49 -2.47
C ALA A 516 14.02 -29.05 -2.60
N VAL A 517 14.94 -29.94 -2.96
CA VAL A 517 16.36 -29.65 -3.20
C VAL A 517 16.80 -30.35 -4.48
N LYS A 518 17.77 -29.77 -5.19
CA LYS A 518 18.30 -30.33 -6.44
C LYS A 518 19.82 -30.42 -6.41
N GLU A 519 20.34 -31.40 -7.14
CA GLU A 519 21.77 -31.50 -7.40
C GLU A 519 22.28 -30.26 -8.13
N GLY A 520 23.48 -29.81 -7.78
CA GLY A 520 24.11 -28.59 -8.27
C GLY A 520 23.70 -27.31 -7.52
N GLU A 521 22.71 -27.36 -6.63
CA GLU A 521 22.35 -26.20 -5.82
C GLU A 521 23.40 -25.90 -4.76
N LYS A 522 23.73 -24.62 -4.60
CA LYS A 522 24.55 -24.14 -3.48
C LYS A 522 23.66 -23.86 -2.27
N ILE A 523 23.98 -24.51 -1.16
CA ILE A 523 23.31 -24.29 0.12
C ILE A 523 24.27 -23.67 1.12
N GLU A 524 23.73 -22.83 2.01
CA GLU A 524 24.47 -22.18 3.09
C GLU A 524 23.87 -22.55 4.45
N LEU A 525 24.71 -22.69 5.46
CA LEU A 525 24.25 -22.71 6.83
C LEU A 525 23.74 -21.32 7.21
N MET A 526 22.54 -21.30 7.77
CA MET A 526 21.89 -20.11 8.27
C MET A 526 21.80 -20.18 9.79
N ARG A 527 21.76 -19.02 10.44
CA ARG A 527 21.69 -18.90 11.89
C ARG A 527 20.56 -17.97 12.31
N GLY A 528 19.77 -18.46 13.25
CA GLY A 528 18.73 -17.71 13.96
C GLY A 528 18.99 -17.72 15.46
N THR A 529 18.33 -16.82 16.17
CA THR A 529 18.20 -16.86 17.62
C THR A 529 16.74 -16.67 17.98
N GLU A 530 16.33 -17.08 19.18
CA GLU A 530 14.99 -16.79 19.67
C GLU A 530 14.67 -15.29 19.59
N ALA A 531 15.64 -14.45 19.96
CA ALA A 531 15.51 -13.00 19.86
C ALA A 531 15.34 -12.51 18.41
N SER A 532 16.00 -13.11 17.41
CA SER A 532 15.75 -12.72 16.01
C SER A 532 14.33 -13.14 15.61
N ILE A 533 13.97 -14.40 15.83
CA ILE A 533 12.66 -14.97 15.46
C ILE A 533 11.50 -14.14 16.00
N VAL A 534 11.56 -13.73 17.28
CA VAL A 534 10.54 -12.86 17.91
C VAL A 534 10.45 -11.48 17.25
N ASN A 535 11.56 -10.90 16.83
CA ASN A 535 11.62 -9.53 16.31
C ASN A 535 11.42 -9.43 14.78
N ASP A 536 11.61 -10.52 14.05
CA ASP A 536 11.75 -10.48 12.60
C ASP A 536 10.43 -10.23 11.86
N ILE A 537 9.29 -10.75 12.34
CA ILE A 537 8.00 -10.50 11.68
C ILE A 537 7.67 -8.99 11.59
N SER A 538 7.99 -8.22 12.63
CA SER A 538 7.78 -6.77 12.64
C SER A 538 8.75 -6.05 11.70
N LYS A 539 9.97 -6.58 11.52
CA LYS A 539 10.90 -6.05 10.51
C LYS A 539 10.41 -6.35 9.10
N VAL A 540 9.86 -7.54 8.86
CA VAL A 540 9.21 -7.91 7.59
C VAL A 540 8.08 -6.94 7.28
N CYS A 541 7.19 -6.67 8.24
CA CYS A 541 6.11 -5.70 8.03
C CYS A 541 6.61 -4.28 7.75
N ARG A 542 7.61 -3.80 8.49
CA ARG A 542 8.23 -2.48 8.22
C ARG A 542 8.85 -2.40 6.83
N ARG A 543 9.59 -3.43 6.44
CA ARG A 543 10.21 -3.52 5.12
C ARG A 543 9.18 -3.58 4.00
N LEU A 544 8.09 -4.33 4.21
CA LEU A 544 6.96 -4.38 3.28
C LEU A 544 6.32 -3.00 3.10
N MET A 545 6.10 -2.26 4.19
CA MET A 545 5.61 -0.87 4.13
C MET A 545 6.59 0.05 3.38
N LEU A 546 7.89 -0.05 3.66
CA LEU A 546 8.91 0.73 2.95
C LEU A 546 8.92 0.43 1.44
N ASN A 547 8.92 -0.84 1.06
CA ASN A 547 8.94 -1.27 -0.35
C ASN A 547 7.67 -0.89 -1.11
N SER A 548 6.53 -0.82 -0.43
CA SER A 548 5.25 -0.40 -1.02
C SER A 548 5.05 1.11 -1.03
N GLY A 549 5.85 1.86 -0.24
CA GLY A 549 5.61 3.28 0.01
C GLY A 549 4.37 3.55 0.89
N PHE A 550 3.85 2.54 1.57
CA PHE A 550 2.72 2.70 2.49
C PHE A 550 3.18 3.30 3.81
N SER A 551 2.42 4.26 4.32
CA SER A 551 2.49 4.72 5.69
C SER A 551 1.66 3.82 6.62
N PRO A 552 1.99 3.72 7.92
CA PRO A 552 1.22 2.90 8.87
C PRO A 552 -0.28 3.26 8.94
N ASN A 553 -0.65 4.53 8.70
CA ASN A 553 -2.04 4.97 8.70
C ASN A 553 -2.84 4.52 7.47
N GLU A 554 -2.15 4.15 6.39
CA GLU A 554 -2.77 3.62 5.17
C GLU A 554 -3.04 2.12 5.28
N ILE A 555 -2.51 1.41 6.28
CA ILE A 555 -2.76 -0.02 6.43
C ILE A 555 -4.19 -0.24 6.94
N LYS A 556 -4.97 -1.01 6.18
CA LYS A 556 -6.35 -1.39 6.50
C LYS A 556 -6.49 -2.80 7.01
N GLY A 557 -5.48 -3.65 6.80
CA GLY A 557 -5.35 -4.92 7.49
C GLY A 557 -4.24 -5.78 6.92
N ALA A 558 -4.01 -6.93 7.53
CA ALA A 558 -2.96 -7.86 7.11
C ALA A 558 -3.34 -9.34 7.29
N LEU A 559 -2.89 -10.16 6.36
CA LEU A 559 -2.82 -11.61 6.53
C LEU A 559 -1.36 -11.99 6.75
N VAL A 560 -1.11 -12.84 7.73
CA VAL A 560 0.23 -13.21 8.16
C VAL A 560 0.33 -14.73 8.30
N ILE A 561 1.32 -15.31 7.65
CA ILE A 561 1.78 -16.66 7.94
C ILE A 561 3.09 -16.54 8.71
N TYR A 562 3.09 -17.11 9.91
CA TYR A 562 4.23 -17.18 10.79
C TYR A 562 4.60 -18.66 10.92
N CYS A 563 5.80 -19.07 10.56
CA CYS A 563 6.13 -20.50 10.58
C CYS A 563 5.92 -21.16 11.94
N ALA A 564 5.30 -22.34 11.96
CA ALA A 564 5.08 -23.14 13.16
C ALA A 564 6.41 -23.47 13.87
N GLY A 565 7.49 -23.76 13.13
CA GLY A 565 8.81 -23.96 13.72
C GLY A 565 9.32 -22.71 14.45
N CYS A 566 9.16 -21.53 13.83
CA CYS A 566 9.48 -20.26 14.48
C CYS A 566 8.59 -20.00 15.70
N MET A 567 7.30 -20.34 15.63
CA MET A 567 6.38 -20.18 16.76
C MET A 567 6.77 -21.08 17.92
N LEU A 568 7.06 -22.36 17.68
CA LEU A 568 7.50 -23.29 18.71
C LEU A 568 8.79 -22.82 19.39
N ALA A 569 9.73 -22.25 18.62
CA ALA A 569 10.96 -21.65 19.14
C ALA A 569 10.76 -20.30 19.86
N SER A 570 9.57 -19.69 19.79
CA SER A 570 9.27 -18.38 20.40
C SER A 570 7.98 -18.37 21.22
N LYS A 571 7.47 -19.54 21.59
CA LYS A 571 6.15 -19.71 22.22
C LYS A 571 5.99 -18.87 23.49
N ASP A 572 7.05 -18.76 24.29
CA ASP A 572 7.07 -18.02 25.56
C ASP A 572 7.11 -16.49 25.35
N HIS A 573 7.20 -16.05 24.09
CA HIS A 573 7.33 -14.65 23.68
C HIS A 573 6.27 -14.20 22.67
N ILE A 574 5.25 -15.01 22.40
CA ILE A 574 4.26 -14.68 21.37
C ILE A 574 3.47 -13.40 21.67
N GLU A 575 3.24 -13.07 22.94
CA GLU A 575 2.61 -11.81 23.32
C GLU A 575 3.45 -10.59 22.90
N LYS A 576 4.79 -10.73 22.96
CA LYS A 576 5.71 -9.68 22.49
C LYS A 576 5.65 -9.55 20.98
N VAL A 577 5.50 -10.67 20.26
CA VAL A 577 5.28 -10.68 18.81
C VAL A 577 4.01 -9.91 18.46
N ILE A 578 2.88 -10.21 19.12
CA ILE A 578 1.59 -9.53 18.90
C ILE A 578 1.69 -8.03 19.20
N LYS A 579 2.29 -7.64 20.34
CA LYS A 579 2.50 -6.22 20.70
C LYS A 579 3.34 -5.50 19.64
N SER A 580 4.39 -6.15 19.14
CA SER A 580 5.25 -5.59 18.10
C SER A 580 4.53 -5.42 16.76
N MET A 581 3.68 -6.39 16.40
CA MET A 581 2.81 -6.33 15.22
C MET A 581 1.79 -5.21 15.32
N ASN A 582 1.08 -5.10 16.44
CA ASN A 582 0.11 -4.02 16.69
C ASN A 582 0.78 -2.64 16.59
N SER A 583 1.96 -2.48 17.19
CA SER A 583 2.72 -1.23 17.08
C SER A 583 3.15 -0.94 15.64
N THR A 584 3.61 -1.95 14.90
CA THR A 584 4.10 -1.79 13.52
C THR A 584 2.98 -1.48 12.53
N LEU A 585 1.84 -2.15 12.66
CA LEU A 585 0.66 -1.98 11.80
C LEU A 585 -0.27 -0.87 12.27
N ASN A 586 0.13 -0.07 13.27
CA ASN A 586 -0.69 0.99 13.86
C ASN A 586 -2.09 0.51 14.27
N ASN A 587 -2.16 -0.68 14.89
CA ASN A 587 -3.37 -1.38 15.29
C ASN A 587 -4.36 -1.72 14.15
N ALA A 588 -3.91 -1.69 12.89
CA ALA A 588 -4.71 -2.21 11.78
C ALA A 588 -5.03 -3.70 12.01
N PRO A 589 -6.25 -4.17 11.69
CA PRO A 589 -6.63 -5.54 11.98
C PRO A 589 -5.81 -6.57 11.19
N PHE A 590 -5.31 -7.59 11.88
CA PHE A 590 -4.57 -8.68 11.24
C PHE A 590 -4.96 -10.03 11.82
N ILE A 591 -4.83 -11.07 11.02
CA ILE A 591 -4.76 -12.45 11.50
C ILE A 591 -3.42 -13.05 11.12
N GLY A 592 -2.84 -13.77 12.07
CA GLY A 592 -1.67 -14.58 11.87
C GLY A 592 -1.93 -16.03 12.26
N THR A 593 -1.54 -16.94 11.37
CA THR A 593 -1.61 -18.38 11.60
C THR A 593 -0.21 -18.99 11.63
N PHE A 594 -0.06 -20.01 12.47
CA PHE A 594 1.17 -20.74 12.71
C PHE A 594 1.22 -22.00 11.85
N ASN A 595 1.54 -21.81 10.58
CA ASN A 595 1.47 -22.85 9.55
C ASN A 595 2.81 -23.57 9.37
N PHE A 596 2.77 -24.76 8.77
CA PHE A 596 3.97 -25.35 8.19
C PHE A 596 4.21 -24.68 6.84
N GLY A 597 5.47 -24.50 6.46
CA GLY A 597 5.86 -24.18 5.10
C GLY A 597 5.09 -23.02 4.42
N GLU A 598 5.74 -21.89 4.28
CA GLU A 598 5.16 -20.67 3.73
C GLU A 598 5.33 -20.62 2.21
N GLN A 599 4.35 -20.03 1.52
CA GLN A 599 4.43 -19.73 0.10
C GLN A 599 4.50 -18.23 -0.12
N GLY A 600 5.28 -17.82 -1.11
CA GLY A 600 5.45 -16.42 -1.42
C GLY A 600 6.33 -16.15 -2.64
N ARG A 601 6.35 -14.88 -3.05
CA ARG A 601 7.16 -14.40 -4.17
C ARG A 601 8.55 -13.97 -3.69
N TYR A 602 9.58 -14.57 -4.27
CA TYR A 602 10.97 -14.18 -4.06
C TYR A 602 11.32 -12.88 -4.82
N PRO A 603 12.41 -12.20 -4.46
CA PRO A 603 12.84 -10.98 -5.15
C PRO A 603 13.19 -11.18 -6.63
N ASN A 604 13.63 -12.38 -7.03
CA ASN A 604 13.87 -12.71 -8.43
C ASN A 604 12.59 -12.81 -9.28
N GLY A 605 11.40 -12.72 -8.67
CA GLY A 605 10.10 -12.80 -9.33
C GLY A 605 9.50 -14.21 -9.38
N ASP A 606 10.20 -15.24 -8.91
CA ASP A 606 9.63 -16.57 -8.79
C ASP A 606 8.72 -16.66 -7.57
N VAL A 607 7.80 -17.61 -7.60
CA VAL A 607 7.03 -18.01 -6.43
C VAL A 607 7.59 -19.34 -5.96
N GLY A 608 7.82 -19.47 -4.66
CA GLY A 608 8.25 -20.73 -4.08
C GLY A 608 7.65 -21.01 -2.72
N HIS A 609 7.98 -22.18 -2.24
CA HIS A 609 7.69 -22.68 -0.90
C HIS A 609 8.97 -22.61 -0.05
N GLY A 610 8.90 -22.12 1.18
CA GLY A 610 10.04 -22.11 2.10
C GLY A 610 9.60 -22.46 3.51
N ASN A 611 10.54 -22.84 4.36
CA ASN A 611 10.28 -23.17 5.75
C ASN A 611 10.88 -22.11 6.66
N LEU A 612 10.36 -21.86 7.86
CA LEU A 612 10.93 -20.83 8.77
C LEU A 612 10.93 -19.41 8.14
N MET A 613 9.99 -19.17 7.23
CA MET A 613 9.78 -17.90 6.56
C MET A 613 8.56 -17.17 7.16
N PHE A 614 8.36 -15.94 6.72
CA PHE A 614 7.14 -15.17 6.93
C PHE A 614 6.53 -14.84 5.57
N SER A 615 5.23 -15.09 5.41
CA SER A 615 4.44 -14.64 4.26
C SER A 615 3.40 -13.64 4.72
N VAL A 616 3.52 -12.39 4.28
CA VAL A 616 2.65 -11.29 4.72
C VAL A 616 1.97 -10.67 3.51
N LEU A 617 0.66 -10.40 3.62
CA LEU A 617 -0.12 -9.62 2.66
C LEU A 617 -0.76 -8.42 3.38
N LEU A 618 -0.43 -7.21 2.96
CA LEU A 618 -1.05 -5.97 3.47
C LEU A 618 -2.14 -5.48 2.52
N PHE A 619 -3.23 -4.99 3.10
CA PHE A 619 -4.28 -4.23 2.44
C PHE A 619 -4.13 -2.76 2.82
N SER A 620 -4.07 -1.87 1.82
CA SER A 620 -3.97 -0.43 2.06
C SER A 620 -5.32 0.28 1.96
N SER A 621 -5.34 1.57 2.26
CA SER A 621 -6.43 2.50 1.93
C SER A 621 -6.38 3.01 0.50
N ASN A 622 -5.32 2.70 -0.23
CA ASN A 622 -5.05 3.32 -1.51
C ASN A 622 -5.88 2.60 -2.56
N PRO A 623 -6.87 3.26 -3.19
CA PRO A 623 -7.69 2.61 -4.20
C PRO A 623 -6.81 2.22 -5.39
N LYS A 624 -7.05 1.03 -5.96
CA LYS A 624 -6.61 0.79 -7.33
C LYS A 624 -7.43 1.75 -8.19
N VAL A 625 -6.77 2.57 -9.02
CA VAL A 625 -7.44 3.58 -9.86
C VAL A 625 -8.49 2.90 -10.74
N VAL A 626 -9.73 2.86 -10.28
CA VAL A 626 -10.92 2.51 -11.04
C VAL A 626 -11.67 3.82 -11.20
N LEU A 627 -11.56 4.46 -12.37
CA LEU A 627 -12.32 5.67 -12.67
C LEU A 627 -13.76 5.25 -13.00
N ARG A 628 -14.60 5.09 -11.97
CA ARG A 628 -16.06 5.04 -12.16
C ARG A 628 -16.59 6.47 -12.26
N ASN A 629 -16.87 6.94 -13.47
CA ASN A 629 -17.78 8.07 -13.67
C ASN A 629 -19.21 7.50 -13.81
N PRO A 630 -20.17 7.80 -12.92
CA PRO A 630 -21.50 7.19 -12.92
C PRO A 630 -22.37 7.55 -14.13
N LYS A 631 -21.92 8.44 -15.02
CA LYS A 631 -22.76 8.96 -16.12
C LYS A 631 -22.12 9.02 -17.50
N GLU A 632 -20.80 8.89 -17.63
CA GLU A 632 -20.13 8.93 -18.94
C GLU A 632 -18.91 8.01 -18.94
N GLY A 633 -18.70 7.27 -20.02
CA GLY A 633 -17.66 6.26 -20.16
C GLY A 633 -16.22 6.77 -19.93
N VAL A 634 -15.33 5.79 -19.77
CA VAL A 634 -13.90 5.83 -19.41
C VAL A 634 -13.13 7.07 -19.90
N VAL A 635 -12.41 7.74 -18.99
CA VAL A 635 -11.29 8.63 -19.32
C VAL A 635 -10.00 8.04 -18.77
N ILE A 636 -9.13 7.52 -19.63
CA ILE A 636 -7.80 7.01 -19.22
C ILE A 636 -6.86 8.20 -18.94
N LYS A 637 -6.29 8.28 -17.73
CA LYS A 637 -5.08 9.09 -17.48
C LYS A 637 -3.91 8.17 -17.10
N LYS A 638 -2.86 8.22 -17.92
CA LYS A 638 -1.55 7.57 -17.72
C LYS A 638 -0.89 8.08 -16.43
N ASN A 639 -0.23 7.17 -15.71
CA ASN A 639 0.54 7.41 -14.49
C ASN A 639 1.44 8.65 -14.55
N LEU A 640 1.20 9.61 -13.66
CA LEU A 640 2.13 10.68 -13.29
C LEU A 640 2.85 10.27 -11.99
N SER A 641 3.73 9.29 -12.08
CA SER A 641 4.66 8.95 -10.98
C SER A 641 5.96 8.37 -11.54
N LYS A 642 6.62 9.14 -12.43
CA LYS A 642 8.05 9.01 -12.78
C LYS A 642 8.44 10.20 -13.68
N SER A 643 8.86 11.30 -13.07
CA SER A 643 9.67 12.32 -13.75
C SER A 643 10.56 13.04 -12.73
N GLY A 644 11.60 12.33 -12.30
CA GLY A 644 12.81 12.91 -11.75
C GLY A 644 13.95 12.18 -12.43
N THR A 645 14.83 12.94 -13.09
CA THR A 645 16.10 12.53 -13.73
C THR A 645 16.02 11.50 -14.84
N HIS A 646 15.99 11.98 -16.09
CA HIS A 646 16.88 11.61 -17.21
C HIS A 646 16.34 12.29 -18.48
N LEU A 647 16.73 13.56 -18.69
CA LEU A 647 16.78 14.16 -20.02
C LEU A 647 18.12 13.74 -20.59
N LEU A 648 18.10 12.81 -21.56
CA LEU A 648 18.95 12.77 -22.75
C LEU A 648 18.60 11.49 -23.55
N ASP A 649 18.53 11.70 -24.86
CA ASP A 649 18.59 10.73 -25.95
C ASP A 649 17.31 10.14 -26.58
N SER A 650 17.12 10.64 -27.81
CA SER A 650 16.64 9.96 -29.02
C SER A 650 15.14 9.83 -29.26
N ALA A 651 14.63 10.75 -30.10
CA ALA A 651 13.37 10.61 -30.81
C ALA A 651 13.49 9.57 -31.94
N PRO A 652 12.49 8.69 -32.15
CA PRO A 652 12.39 7.93 -33.39
C PRO A 652 11.56 8.70 -34.43
N LEU A 653 12.19 8.99 -35.56
CA LEU A 653 11.50 9.24 -36.83
C LEU A 653 10.63 8.02 -37.16
N GLN A 654 9.32 8.20 -37.37
CA GLN A 654 8.54 7.30 -38.22
C GLN A 654 7.55 8.06 -39.13
N SER A 655 7.88 7.98 -40.41
CA SER A 655 6.97 7.71 -41.54
C SER A 655 5.70 8.55 -41.68
N ILE A 656 5.81 9.62 -42.47
CA ILE A 656 4.71 10.11 -43.29
C ILE A 656 4.76 9.36 -44.63
N LYS A 657 3.83 8.41 -44.81
CA LYS A 657 3.45 7.88 -46.13
C LYS A 657 1.94 7.90 -46.24
N SER A 658 1.39 8.90 -46.92
CA SER A 658 0.31 8.74 -47.91
C SER A 658 -0.21 10.10 -48.39
N ALA A 659 0.35 10.58 -49.50
CA ALA A 659 -0.41 11.34 -50.48
C ALA A 659 0.20 11.04 -51.85
N ARG A 660 -0.54 10.28 -52.65
CA ARG A 660 -0.21 9.91 -54.02
C ARG A 660 -0.38 11.12 -54.94
N THR A 661 0.53 11.19 -55.91
CA THR A 661 0.34 11.63 -57.31
C THR A 661 -0.17 13.03 -57.61
N LEU A 662 0.69 13.85 -58.21
CA LEU A 662 0.47 14.40 -59.55
C LEU A 662 1.81 14.80 -60.21
N SER A 663 1.84 14.61 -61.52
CA SER A 663 2.98 14.47 -62.43
C SER A 663 3.54 15.79 -62.97
N SER A 664 4.78 15.70 -63.47
CA SER A 664 5.33 16.40 -64.65
C SER A 664 5.30 17.94 -64.69
N LYS A 665 6.46 18.58 -64.50
CA LYS A 665 7.44 18.98 -65.53
C LYS A 665 8.62 19.64 -64.84
#